data_AF-A0A9P0FAX7-F1
#
_entry.id   AF-A0A9P0FAX7-F1
#
_cell.length_a   1.000
_cell.length_b   1.000
_cell.length_c   1.000
_cell.angle_alpha   90.00
_cell.angle_beta   90.00
_cell.angle_gamma   90.00
#
_symmetry.space_group_name_H-M   'P 1'
#
loop_
_entity.id
_entity.type
_entity.pdbx_description
1 polymer ?
#
loop_
_entity_poly.entity_id
_entity_poly.type
_entity_poly.pdbx_seq_one_letter_code
_entity_poly.pdbx_strand_id
1 'polypeptide(L)'
;MQIKMQPFTAFMNVESTRSYIDDLYSQDSNKCLASIVCIKNSVIGSNRQKESVIAQGIVPRLIYLLKDKNTKLAVRVEAAVTIGSLAKGTEDHIELLINSGTTQIVLDLLEEDDPRLIDACLCCLRTLSHQKQSATKFNVRHLQKLLSFAGSQESLQKQACVASILSTACKSPAEQSALCQVGAPAVLSDLLAIENCSVRVPVMSCLASMCWNNQAVASEIVNTQCKDIKIPNYLANLISRDRPVDMQLEAAKCLTNLHRAYAIYPFDPIITHRTLPCLVRLCQPEHTEAHRAAAAETLAYLIEVDSNFQQIAAISNQLVSALVDLLKCPSIAARQASFRVFASLGANDEDIRKRIIDTKCLMDCVVQGLVDENKDIRLAAVRCLHSLSRSVHQLRTTFQDHSIWRPLMTLVAGSPSVELLTAASSALCNLLLEFSPAKEPMLQQGVVQLLATLTSRTDPALRLNGVWALMNLAFQAEQRVKNQILTTLGTDQIFRLLADSDTRVLMKTLGLLRNLVSPRTHADAMMAEHGPHVMQVVVLVLEGPHSPEVKEQALCILANIADGEKAKDHIMSNEDVLKKLIDYMTHPAPCLQEASVFCINNLTQNGEPGAEERQNKLKEMGVKNVLQQILSTADPVLANRIKSTLDHFPDV
;
A
#
# COMPACT_ATOMS: atom_id res chain seq x y z
N MET A 1 28.43 18.20 60.37
CA MET A 1 28.47 18.91 59.07
C MET A 1 27.17 18.54 58.34
N GLN A 2 26.13 19.35 58.50
CA GLN A 2 24.77 19.07 58.03
C GLN A 2 24.64 19.37 56.53
N ILE A 3 24.20 18.38 55.77
CA ILE A 3 23.80 18.48 54.36
C ILE A 3 22.51 19.30 54.32
N LYS A 4 22.57 20.52 53.78
CA LYS A 4 21.39 21.33 53.45
C LYS A 4 20.75 20.77 52.18
N MET A 5 19.65 20.05 52.34
CA MET A 5 18.71 19.76 51.25
C MET A 5 18.10 21.08 50.74
N GLN A 6 18.17 21.32 49.42
CA GLN A 6 17.40 22.38 48.77
C GLN A 6 15.90 22.03 48.80
N PRO A 7 15.01 22.97 49.11
CA PRO A 7 13.58 22.71 49.15
C PRO A 7 13.01 22.56 47.73
N PHE A 8 12.29 21.46 47.52
CA PHE A 8 11.38 21.25 46.40
C PHE A 8 10.40 22.44 46.32
N THR A 9 10.45 23.20 45.23
CA THR A 9 9.51 24.30 44.97
C THR A 9 8.19 23.72 44.48
N ALA A 10 7.11 24.02 45.21
CA ALA A 10 5.75 23.58 44.92
C ALA A 10 5.26 24.10 43.55
N PHE A 11 4.46 23.29 42.85
CA PHE A 11 3.78 23.63 41.61
C PHE A 11 2.97 24.92 41.75
N MET A 12 3.50 26.04 41.24
CA MET A 12 2.76 27.31 41.14
C MET A 12 1.76 27.24 39.99
N ASN A 13 0.50 27.56 40.29
CA ASN A 13 -0.55 27.68 39.29
C ASN A 13 -0.43 29.06 38.60
N VAL A 14 -0.21 29.08 37.28
CA VAL A 14 -0.02 30.31 36.47
C VAL A 14 -1.23 31.25 36.52
N GLU A 15 -2.39 30.73 36.93
CA GLU A 15 -3.66 31.45 37.06
C GLU A 15 -3.68 32.51 38.17
N SER A 16 -2.77 32.48 39.16
CA SER A 16 -2.91 33.29 40.37
C SER A 16 -1.94 34.47 40.54
N THR A 17 -1.07 34.80 39.58
CA THR A 17 -0.15 35.95 39.77
C THR A 17 0.16 36.70 38.47
N ARG A 18 -0.42 37.88 38.25
CA ARG A 18 -0.04 38.76 37.10
C ARG A 18 1.43 39.22 37.13
N SER A 19 2.11 39.07 38.27
CA SER A 19 3.48 39.57 38.47
C SER A 19 4.50 39.01 37.50
N TYR A 20 4.42 37.73 37.10
CA TYR A 20 5.39 37.17 36.16
C TYR A 20 5.21 37.75 34.75
N ILE A 21 3.99 38.09 34.34
CA ILE A 21 3.75 38.75 33.05
C ILE A 21 4.39 40.14 33.08
N ASP A 22 4.14 40.91 34.14
CA ASP A 22 4.73 42.24 34.29
C ASP A 22 6.28 42.18 34.28
N ASP A 23 6.86 41.21 34.99
CA ASP A 23 8.31 40.99 35.03
C ASP A 23 8.88 40.52 33.68
N LEU A 24 8.10 39.82 32.84
CA LEU A 24 8.51 39.40 31.49
C LEU A 24 8.73 40.61 30.55
N TYR A 25 8.00 41.71 30.79
CA TYR A 25 8.15 42.97 30.05
C TYR A 25 9.10 43.97 30.74
N SER A 26 9.65 43.63 31.90
CA SER A 26 10.60 44.47 32.62
C SER A 26 11.89 44.70 31.83
N GLN A 27 12.46 45.91 31.96
CA GLN A 27 13.79 46.23 31.43
C GLN A 27 14.92 45.59 32.27
N ASP A 28 14.63 45.19 33.52
CA ASP A 28 15.59 44.45 34.35
C ASP A 28 15.69 43.01 33.85
N SER A 29 16.82 42.69 33.21
CA SER A 29 17.05 41.35 32.66
C SER A 29 17.01 40.24 33.70
N ASN A 30 17.29 40.53 34.98
CA ASN A 30 17.25 39.51 36.03
C ASN A 30 15.80 39.17 36.41
N LYS A 31 14.91 40.18 36.47
CA LYS A 31 13.47 39.98 36.66
C LYS A 31 12.85 39.26 35.47
N CYS A 32 13.20 39.69 34.26
CA CYS A 32 12.77 39.02 33.03
C CYS A 32 13.22 37.55 33.00
N LEU A 33 14.48 37.26 33.31
CA LEU A 33 15.00 35.89 33.40
C LEU A 33 14.24 35.05 34.44
N ALA A 34 14.06 35.58 35.66
CA ALA A 34 13.34 34.89 36.72
C ALA A 34 11.88 34.57 36.31
N SER A 35 11.23 35.50 35.61
CA SER A 35 9.89 35.29 35.06
C SER A 35 9.86 34.17 34.02
N ILE A 36 10.78 34.16 33.04
CA ILE A 36 10.82 33.10 32.02
C ILE A 36 11.08 31.73 32.68
N VAL A 37 11.99 31.64 33.64
CA VAL A 37 12.24 30.40 34.39
C VAL A 37 10.97 29.92 35.12
N CYS A 38 10.20 30.84 35.72
CA CYS A 38 8.93 30.54 36.37
C CYS A 38 7.91 29.97 35.36
N ILE A 39 7.77 30.62 34.20
CA ILE A 39 6.90 30.16 33.10
C ILE A 39 7.33 28.78 32.60
N LYS A 40 8.62 28.53 32.36
CA LYS A 40 9.11 27.21 31.96
C LYS A 40 8.72 26.15 32.97
N ASN A 41 8.99 26.39 34.25
CA ASN A 41 8.76 25.40 35.31
C ASN A 41 7.27 25.08 35.48
N SER A 42 6.38 26.05 35.23
CA SER A 42 4.94 25.84 35.34
C SER A 42 4.33 25.05 34.19
N VAL A 43 4.93 25.11 32.99
CA VAL A 43 4.42 24.39 31.80
C VAL A 43 4.95 22.96 31.66
N ILE A 44 6.02 22.62 32.38
CA ILE A 44 6.59 21.26 32.37
C ILE A 44 5.54 20.26 32.88
N GLY A 45 5.27 19.22 32.10
CA GLY A 45 4.36 18.12 32.49
C GLY A 45 2.86 18.45 32.47
N SER A 46 2.44 19.70 32.21
CA SER A 46 1.01 20.08 32.18
C SER A 46 0.60 20.69 30.84
N ASN A 47 -0.35 20.07 30.14
CA ASN A 47 -0.89 20.64 28.90
C ASN A 47 -1.81 21.84 29.16
N ARG A 48 -2.57 21.84 30.26
CA ARG A 48 -3.41 22.97 30.66
C ARG A 48 -2.60 24.26 30.86
N GLN A 49 -1.42 24.15 31.50
CA GLN A 49 -0.56 25.31 31.72
C GLN A 49 0.08 25.80 30.42
N LYS A 50 0.49 24.89 29.53
CA LYS A 50 0.96 25.24 28.18
C LYS A 50 -0.11 26.03 27.42
N GLU A 51 -1.34 25.53 27.42
CA GLU A 51 -2.48 26.16 26.75
C GLU A 51 -2.73 27.57 27.30
N SER A 52 -2.76 27.71 28.63
CA SER A 52 -2.94 29.01 29.30
C SER A 52 -1.84 30.01 28.93
N VAL A 53 -0.57 29.59 28.95
CA VAL A 53 0.56 30.46 28.57
C VAL A 53 0.47 30.89 27.10
N ILE A 54 0.10 29.98 26.21
CA ILE A 54 -0.08 30.29 24.78
C ILE A 54 -1.25 31.27 24.58
N ALA A 55 -2.40 31.01 25.21
CA ALA A 55 -3.59 31.85 25.12
C ALA A 55 -3.40 33.27 25.66
N GLN A 56 -2.50 33.46 26.62
CA GLN A 56 -2.13 34.77 27.17
C GLN A 56 -1.20 35.59 26.25
N GLY A 57 -0.83 35.08 25.07
CA GLY A 57 0.03 35.82 24.13
C GLY A 57 1.49 35.95 24.57
N ILE A 58 1.96 35.04 25.42
CA ILE A 58 3.35 35.04 25.93
C ILE A 58 4.34 34.64 24.83
N VAL A 59 3.94 33.78 23.88
CA VAL A 59 4.79 33.26 22.79
C VAL A 59 5.43 34.39 21.96
N PRO A 60 4.69 35.38 21.43
CA PRO A 60 5.27 36.53 20.74
C PRO A 60 6.36 37.27 21.54
N ARG A 61 6.19 37.40 22.86
CA ARG A 61 7.17 38.05 23.73
C ARG A 61 8.43 37.20 23.90
N LEU A 62 8.29 35.89 24.09
CA LEU A 62 9.44 34.97 24.13
C LEU A 62 10.21 35.00 22.81
N ILE A 63 9.51 35.03 21.67
CA ILE A 63 10.11 35.20 20.34
C ILE A 63 10.88 36.51 20.23
N TYR A 64 10.30 37.63 20.67
CA TYR A 64 10.96 38.93 20.66
C TYR A 64 12.26 38.90 21.45
N LEU A 65 12.21 38.40 22.69
CA LEU A 65 13.38 38.29 23.58
C LEU A 65 14.45 37.38 23.00
N LEU A 66 14.05 36.31 22.33
CA LEU A 66 14.95 35.36 21.69
C LEU A 66 15.70 35.99 20.48
N LYS A 67 15.03 36.80 19.67
CA LYS A 67 15.60 37.45 18.46
C LYS A 67 16.47 38.66 18.77
N ASP A 68 16.17 39.41 19.82
CA ASP A 68 16.87 40.65 20.13
C ASP A 68 18.30 40.39 20.61
N LYS A 69 19.29 40.75 19.76
CA LYS A 69 20.72 40.58 20.06
C LYS A 69 21.20 41.43 21.24
N ASN A 70 20.46 42.47 21.63
CA ASN A 70 20.78 43.30 22.79
C ASN A 70 20.32 42.66 24.11
N THR A 71 19.41 41.69 24.04
CA THR A 71 18.92 40.96 25.22
C THR A 71 20.03 40.04 25.74
N LYS A 72 20.21 39.99 27.07
CA LYS A 72 21.23 39.14 27.70
C LYS A 72 21.08 37.69 27.24
N LEU A 73 22.20 37.05 26.89
CA LEU A 73 22.22 35.68 26.38
C LEU A 73 21.45 34.68 27.28
N ALA A 74 21.55 34.80 28.60
CA ALA A 74 20.81 33.93 29.53
C ALA A 74 19.29 34.01 29.34
N VAL A 75 18.75 35.20 29.05
CA VAL A 75 17.33 35.43 28.75
C VAL A 75 16.96 34.82 27.40
N ARG A 76 17.81 34.99 26.37
CA ARG A 76 17.62 34.40 25.04
C ARG A 76 17.58 32.88 25.11
N VAL A 77 18.55 32.25 25.78
CA VAL A 77 18.64 30.80 25.98
C VAL A 77 17.39 30.29 26.69
N GLU A 78 17.01 30.92 27.81
CA GLU A 78 15.85 30.49 28.58
C GLU A 78 14.53 30.67 27.79
N ALA A 79 14.42 31.71 26.96
CA ALA A 79 13.28 31.88 26.06
C ALA A 79 13.18 30.71 25.06
N ALA A 80 14.28 30.30 24.42
CA ALA A 80 14.31 29.15 23.52
C ALA A 80 13.91 27.83 24.24
N VAL A 81 14.44 27.60 25.44
CA VAL A 81 14.09 26.43 26.27
C VAL A 81 12.61 26.43 26.66
N THR A 82 12.06 27.60 26.97
CA THR A 82 10.65 27.75 27.34
C THR A 82 9.74 27.45 26.15
N ILE A 83 10.05 27.98 24.97
CA ILE A 83 9.35 27.67 23.71
C ILE A 83 9.43 26.16 23.42
N GLY A 84 10.62 25.56 23.55
CA GLY A 84 10.80 24.10 23.40
C GLY A 84 9.99 23.28 24.41
N SER A 85 9.69 23.83 25.59
CA SER A 85 8.85 23.16 26.60
C SER A 85 7.36 23.30 26.28
N LEU A 86 6.93 24.44 25.73
CA LEU A 86 5.59 24.63 25.16
C LEU A 86 5.35 23.68 23.98
N ALA A 87 6.37 23.44 23.16
CA ALA A 87 6.32 22.53 22.02
C ALA A 87 6.17 21.04 22.43
N LYS A 88 6.35 20.67 23.70
CA LYS A 88 6.05 19.32 24.21
C LYS A 88 4.57 19.16 24.61
N GLY A 89 3.69 19.92 23.97
CA GLY A 89 2.25 19.98 24.22
C GLY A 89 1.43 19.09 23.28
N THR A 90 0.16 19.43 23.10
CA THR A 90 -0.72 18.84 22.08
C THR A 90 -0.31 19.28 20.68
N GLU A 91 -0.91 18.68 19.65
CA GLU A 91 -0.71 19.09 18.25
C GLU A 91 -1.08 20.58 18.05
N ASP A 92 -2.21 21.02 18.60
CA ASP A 92 -2.68 22.42 18.54
C ASP A 92 -1.67 23.42 19.11
N HIS A 93 -1.02 23.09 20.23
CA HIS A 93 0.02 23.96 20.81
C HIS A 93 1.17 24.15 19.83
N ILE A 94 1.59 23.09 19.16
CA ILE A 94 2.72 23.10 18.24
C ILE A 94 2.35 23.85 16.97
N GLU A 95 1.14 23.66 16.46
CA GLU A 95 0.61 24.42 15.33
C GLU A 95 0.61 25.93 15.63
N LEU A 96 0.13 26.35 16.81
CA LEU A 96 0.17 27.76 17.22
C LEU A 96 1.59 28.32 17.31
N LEU A 97 2.55 27.52 17.81
CA LEU A 97 3.96 27.91 17.84
C LEU A 97 4.54 28.05 16.42
N ILE A 98 4.23 27.12 15.51
CA ILE A 98 4.67 27.16 14.11
C ILE A 98 4.07 28.39 13.41
N ASN A 99 2.78 28.64 13.58
CA ASN A 99 2.06 29.80 13.01
C ASN A 99 2.58 31.14 13.54
N SER A 100 3.16 31.15 14.75
CA SER A 100 3.85 32.32 15.31
C SER A 100 5.23 32.58 14.66
N GLY A 101 5.65 31.78 13.67
CA GLY A 101 6.94 31.91 12.99
C GLY A 101 8.13 31.30 13.73
N THR A 102 7.88 30.57 14.83
CA THR A 102 8.92 30.04 15.72
C THR A 102 9.98 29.24 14.97
N THR A 103 9.57 28.38 14.03
CA THR A 103 10.51 27.52 13.31
C THR A 103 11.55 28.30 12.52
N GLN A 104 11.13 29.32 11.75
CA GLN A 104 12.07 30.12 10.96
C GLN A 104 13.02 30.89 11.86
N ILE A 105 12.52 31.42 12.98
CA ILE A 105 13.34 32.13 13.97
C ILE A 105 14.40 31.20 14.56
N VAL A 106 14.01 29.98 14.94
CA VAL A 106 14.97 29.01 15.49
C VAL A 106 16.01 28.61 14.44
N LEU A 107 15.64 28.46 13.17
CA LEU A 107 16.59 28.20 12.07
C LEU A 107 17.56 29.36 11.88
N ASP A 108 17.09 30.61 11.87
CA ASP A 108 17.94 31.80 11.71
C ASP A 108 18.96 31.90 12.85
N LEU A 109 18.59 31.50 14.07
CA LEU A 109 19.46 31.54 15.25
C LEU A 109 20.52 30.44 15.25
N LEU A 110 20.36 29.37 14.47
CA LEU A 110 21.41 28.36 14.29
C LEU A 110 22.62 28.92 13.52
N GLU A 111 22.48 30.07 12.84
CA GLU A 111 23.58 30.77 12.18
C GLU A 111 24.42 31.62 13.14
N GLU A 112 24.02 31.78 14.41
CA GLU A 112 24.83 32.44 15.44
C GLU A 112 25.92 31.50 16.01
N ASP A 113 26.85 32.07 16.79
CA ASP A 113 28.04 31.35 17.27
C ASP A 113 27.93 30.86 18.73
N ASP A 114 26.92 31.27 19.50
CA ASP A 114 26.86 30.90 20.92
C ASP A 114 26.40 29.45 21.12
N PRO A 115 27.23 28.57 21.71
CA PRO A 115 26.91 27.15 21.82
C PRO A 115 25.67 26.85 22.67
N ARG A 116 25.42 27.64 23.73
CA ARG A 116 24.29 27.41 24.64
C ARG A 116 22.98 27.79 23.98
N LEU A 117 22.98 28.85 23.18
CA LEU A 117 21.83 29.24 22.38
C LEU A 117 21.55 28.19 21.29
N ILE A 118 22.57 27.74 20.57
CA ILE A 118 22.45 26.67 19.57
C ILE A 118 21.85 25.40 20.19
N ASP A 119 22.33 24.97 21.37
CA ASP A 119 21.81 23.79 22.07
C ASP A 119 20.32 23.90 22.37
N ALA A 120 19.90 25.05 22.90
CA ALA A 120 18.49 25.33 23.20
C ALA A 120 17.64 25.34 21.90
N CYS A 121 18.15 25.95 20.83
CA CYS A 121 17.52 26.01 19.53
C CYS A 121 17.38 24.63 18.88
N LEU A 122 18.41 23.79 18.88
CA LEU A 122 18.36 22.42 18.35
C LEU A 122 17.35 21.56 19.13
N CYS A 123 17.31 21.69 20.45
CA CYS A 123 16.34 20.98 21.27
C CYS A 123 14.90 21.41 20.96
N CYS A 124 14.68 22.71 20.80
CA CYS A 124 13.39 23.28 20.42
C CYS A 124 12.98 22.79 19.02
N LEU A 125 13.87 22.92 18.03
CA LEU A 125 13.64 22.52 16.65
C LEU A 125 13.31 21.03 16.53
N ARG A 126 14.03 20.15 17.22
CA ARG A 126 13.73 18.71 17.28
C ARG A 126 12.30 18.44 17.75
N THR A 127 11.84 19.14 18.78
CA THR A 127 10.49 18.95 19.29
C THR A 127 9.44 19.48 18.30
N LEU A 128 9.71 20.62 17.67
CA LEU A 128 8.84 21.19 16.62
C LEU A 128 8.79 20.31 15.35
N SER A 129 9.86 19.57 15.04
CA SER A 129 9.98 18.78 13.81
C SER A 129 9.37 17.38 13.92
N HIS A 130 9.28 16.78 15.12
CA HIS A 130 8.72 15.43 15.34
C HIS A 130 7.21 15.29 15.07
N GLN A 131 6.46 16.38 14.90
CA GLN A 131 5.02 16.29 14.66
C GLN A 131 4.67 16.06 13.19
N LYS A 132 3.65 15.22 12.95
CA LYS A 132 3.22 14.79 11.62
C LYS A 132 2.89 15.97 10.67
N GLN A 133 2.37 17.07 11.22
CA GLN A 133 1.94 18.26 10.49
C GLN A 133 3.05 19.32 10.30
N SER A 134 4.26 19.11 10.83
CA SER A 134 5.35 20.07 10.66
C SER A 134 5.80 20.12 9.19
N ALA A 135 5.43 21.19 8.50
CA ALA A 135 5.77 21.50 7.11
C ALA A 135 7.12 22.22 6.99
N THR A 136 8.03 22.02 7.96
CA THR A 136 9.33 22.70 7.97
C THR A 136 10.15 22.27 6.76
N LYS A 137 10.33 23.19 5.80
CA LYS A 137 11.15 22.95 4.62
C LYS A 137 12.60 23.35 4.91
N PHE A 138 13.50 22.39 4.82
CA PHE A 138 14.93 22.62 4.94
C PHE A 138 15.54 22.79 3.55
N ASN A 139 16.25 23.89 3.33
CA ASN A 139 17.08 24.06 2.13
C ASN A 139 18.46 23.41 2.34
N VAL A 140 19.24 23.28 1.28
CA VAL A 140 20.59 22.68 1.31
C VAL A 140 21.49 23.33 2.36
N ARG A 141 21.45 24.66 2.51
CA ARG A 141 22.24 25.39 3.51
C ARG A 141 21.84 25.01 4.94
N HIS A 142 20.54 24.92 5.23
CA HIS A 142 20.05 24.49 6.54
C HIS A 142 20.53 23.07 6.86
N LEU A 143 20.48 22.15 5.88
CA LEU A 143 20.94 20.77 6.07
C LEU A 143 22.45 20.69 6.33
N GLN A 144 23.26 21.44 5.57
CA GLN A 144 24.71 21.55 5.80
C GLN A 144 25.03 22.10 7.19
N LYS A 145 24.33 23.17 7.59
CA LYS A 145 24.52 23.77 8.91
C LYS A 145 24.15 22.80 10.03
N LEU A 146 23.02 22.10 9.92
CA LEU A 146 22.63 21.07 10.89
C LEU A 146 23.69 19.97 11.00
N LEU A 147 24.20 19.46 9.88
CA LEU A 147 25.26 18.45 9.86
C LEU A 147 26.56 18.93 10.52
N SER A 148 26.87 20.23 10.46
CA SER A 148 28.04 20.78 11.15
C SER A 148 27.97 20.60 12.68
N PHE A 149 26.76 20.50 13.25
CA PHE A 149 26.55 20.23 14.68
C PHE A 149 26.49 18.73 15.03
N ALA A 150 26.71 17.86 14.05
CA ALA A 150 26.80 16.40 14.20
C ALA A 150 28.25 15.88 14.15
N GLY A 151 29.25 16.76 14.29
CA GLY A 151 30.66 16.37 14.33
C GLY A 151 31.03 15.52 15.55
N SER A 152 32.13 14.77 15.47
CA SER A 152 32.59 13.86 16.52
C SER A 152 32.99 14.54 17.84
N GLN A 153 33.28 15.84 17.80
CA GLN A 153 33.64 16.66 18.98
C GLN A 153 32.44 17.33 19.66
N GLU A 154 31.25 17.25 19.06
CA GLU A 154 30.04 17.86 19.60
C GLU A 154 29.45 17.02 20.75
N SER A 155 28.58 17.64 21.55
CA SER A 155 27.91 16.93 22.64
C SER A 155 26.98 15.83 22.10
N LEU A 156 26.82 14.74 22.85
CA LEU A 156 25.91 13.65 22.50
C LEU A 156 24.47 14.14 22.26
N GLN A 157 24.06 15.16 23.02
CA GLN A 157 22.75 15.78 22.89
C GLN A 157 22.59 16.50 21.55
N LYS A 158 23.60 17.26 21.09
CA LYS A 158 23.58 17.91 19.78
C LYS A 158 23.49 16.88 18.65
N GLN A 159 24.37 15.88 18.68
CA GLN A 159 24.40 14.81 17.68
C GLN A 159 23.05 14.09 17.58
N ALA A 160 22.47 13.71 18.73
CA ALA A 160 21.15 13.10 18.78
C ALA A 160 20.05 14.04 18.25
N CYS A 161 20.10 15.34 18.58
CA CYS A 161 19.11 16.30 18.10
C CYS A 161 19.18 16.49 16.59
N VAL A 162 20.38 16.64 16.03
CA VAL A 162 20.58 16.77 14.58
C VAL A 162 20.05 15.53 13.87
N ALA A 163 20.44 14.33 14.29
CA ALA A 163 19.97 13.10 13.66
C ALA A 163 18.43 12.97 13.70
N SER A 164 17.80 13.32 14.81
CA SER A 164 16.32 13.37 14.91
C SER A 164 15.70 14.40 13.96
N ILE A 165 16.25 15.63 13.89
CA ILE A 165 15.75 16.68 12.99
C ILE A 165 15.87 16.23 11.53
N LEU A 166 17.02 15.69 11.13
CA LEU A 166 17.25 15.22 9.76
C LEU A 166 16.34 14.04 9.40
N SER A 167 16.10 13.11 10.34
CA SER A 167 15.13 12.02 10.15
C SER A 167 13.74 12.57 9.85
N THR A 168 13.28 13.56 10.62
CA THR A 168 11.97 14.21 10.38
C THR A 168 11.93 15.07 9.12
N ALA A 169 13.05 15.61 8.67
CA ALA A 169 13.15 16.35 7.42
C ALA A 169 13.12 15.45 6.19
N CYS A 170 13.36 14.15 6.36
CA CYS A 170 13.52 13.17 5.29
C CYS A 170 12.19 12.46 4.97
N LYS A 171 11.25 13.14 4.31
CA LYS A 171 9.91 12.61 4.04
C LYS A 171 9.67 12.23 2.57
N SER A 172 10.53 12.68 1.65
CA SER A 172 10.36 12.52 0.21
C SER A 172 11.66 12.15 -0.52
N PRO A 173 11.60 11.59 -1.74
CA PRO A 173 12.79 11.31 -2.56
C PRO A 173 13.70 12.51 -2.80
N ALA A 174 13.12 13.72 -2.88
CA ALA A 174 13.88 14.96 -3.03
C ALA A 174 14.69 15.28 -1.77
N GLU A 175 14.10 15.15 -0.58
CA GLU A 175 14.78 15.40 0.70
C GLU A 175 15.84 14.33 1.00
N GLN A 176 15.56 13.06 0.68
CA GLN A 176 16.52 11.96 0.74
C GLN A 176 17.77 12.27 -0.10
N SER A 177 17.55 12.72 -1.34
CA SER A 177 18.63 13.10 -2.25
C SER A 177 19.39 14.33 -1.78
N ALA A 178 18.69 15.34 -1.24
CA ALA A 178 19.32 16.54 -0.68
C ALA A 178 20.22 16.21 0.52
N LEU A 179 19.77 15.36 1.44
CA LEU A 179 20.59 14.86 2.55
C LEU A 179 21.82 14.10 2.05
N CYS A 180 21.65 13.25 1.04
CA CYS A 180 22.75 12.54 0.40
C CYS A 180 23.79 13.51 -0.19
N GLN A 181 23.34 14.53 -0.93
CA GLN A 181 24.21 15.53 -1.57
C GLN A 181 25.04 16.36 -0.58
N VAL A 182 24.50 16.63 0.61
CA VAL A 182 25.23 17.39 1.65
C VAL A 182 26.18 16.52 2.48
N GLY A 183 26.35 15.24 2.14
CA GLY A 183 27.28 14.33 2.82
C GLY A 183 26.73 13.71 4.11
N ALA A 184 25.40 13.71 4.30
CA ALA A 184 24.80 13.10 5.49
C ALA A 184 25.18 11.62 5.71
N PRO A 185 25.27 10.74 4.67
CA PRO A 185 25.63 9.34 4.89
C PRO A 185 26.95 9.16 5.63
N ALA A 186 28.00 9.89 5.25
CA ALA A 186 29.32 9.82 5.90
C ALA A 186 29.27 10.29 7.36
N VAL A 187 28.70 11.48 7.61
CA VAL A 187 28.61 12.06 8.96
C VAL A 187 27.77 11.17 9.89
N LEU A 188 26.62 10.69 9.43
CA LEU A 188 25.76 9.80 10.22
C LEU A 188 26.43 8.44 10.47
N SER A 189 27.18 7.92 9.50
CA SER A 189 27.94 6.68 9.65
C SER A 189 29.00 6.78 10.73
N ASP A 190 29.73 7.89 10.81
CA ASP A 190 30.71 8.13 11.88
C ASP A 190 30.05 8.17 13.27
N LEU A 191 28.85 8.75 13.37
CA LEU A 191 28.10 8.77 14.63
C LEU A 191 27.64 7.38 15.10
N LEU A 192 27.50 6.39 14.21
CA LEU A 192 27.22 5.01 14.63
C LEU A 192 28.38 4.42 15.46
N ALA A 193 29.60 4.95 15.31
CA ALA A 193 30.76 4.52 16.06
C ALA A 193 30.67 4.85 17.56
N ILE A 194 29.83 5.81 17.95
CA ILE A 194 29.64 6.26 19.33
C ILE A 194 28.82 5.23 20.09
N GLU A 195 29.37 4.66 21.17
CA GLU A 195 28.72 3.65 22.01
C GLU A 195 27.66 4.25 22.94
N ASN A 196 26.70 4.97 22.38
CA ASN A 196 25.59 5.55 23.11
C ASN A 196 24.27 5.40 22.34
N CYS A 197 23.29 4.75 22.96
CA CYS A 197 21.98 4.49 22.36
C CYS A 197 21.23 5.78 22.02
N SER A 198 21.40 6.85 22.80
CA SER A 198 20.72 8.14 22.57
C SER A 198 21.15 8.79 21.26
N VAL A 199 22.34 8.47 20.74
CA VAL A 199 22.83 8.93 19.43
C VAL A 199 22.52 7.90 18.34
N ARG A 200 22.84 6.61 18.57
CA ARG A 200 22.69 5.56 17.56
C ARG A 200 21.26 5.39 17.07
N VAL A 201 20.27 5.44 17.96
CA VAL A 201 18.86 5.22 17.60
C VAL A 201 18.36 6.30 16.63
N PRO A 202 18.47 7.61 16.92
CA PRO A 202 18.15 8.67 15.95
C PRO A 202 18.94 8.59 14.64
N VAL A 203 20.23 8.23 14.70
CA VAL A 203 21.08 8.10 13.51
C VAL A 203 20.57 7.00 12.59
N MET A 204 20.28 5.81 13.12
CA MET A 204 19.72 4.71 12.34
C MET A 204 18.33 5.03 11.81
N SER A 205 17.51 5.73 12.59
CA SER A 205 16.21 6.21 12.15
C SER A 205 16.32 7.18 10.95
N CYS A 206 17.32 8.07 10.96
CA CYS A 206 17.62 8.95 9.84
C CYS A 206 18.10 8.17 8.62
N LEU A 207 19.05 7.24 8.78
CA LEU A 207 19.54 6.40 7.69
C LEU A 207 18.41 5.55 7.07
N ALA A 208 17.53 4.98 7.90
CA ALA A 208 16.36 4.24 7.45
C ALA A 208 15.39 5.11 6.65
N SER A 209 15.18 6.36 7.06
CA SER A 209 14.33 7.32 6.34
C SER A 209 14.95 7.75 5.01
N MET A 210 16.28 7.88 4.96
CA MET A 210 17.05 8.22 3.76
C MET A 210 16.95 7.16 2.67
N CYS A 211 16.98 5.87 3.02
CA CYS A 211 16.95 4.77 2.06
C CYS A 211 15.54 4.24 1.72
N TRP A 212 14.47 4.79 2.31
CA TRP A 212 13.10 4.33 2.06
C TRP A 212 12.70 4.49 0.59
N ASN A 213 12.49 3.38 -0.12
CA ASN A 213 12.10 3.33 -1.55
C ASN A 213 12.98 4.20 -2.48
N ASN A 214 14.27 4.37 -2.17
CA ASN A 214 15.21 5.17 -2.96
C ASN A 214 16.51 4.43 -3.19
N GLN A 215 16.62 3.80 -4.35
CA GLN A 215 17.76 2.94 -4.71
C GLN A 215 19.09 3.70 -4.74
N ALA A 216 19.12 4.93 -5.29
CA ALA A 216 20.35 5.70 -5.41
C ALA A 216 20.94 6.05 -4.02
N VAL A 217 20.11 6.57 -3.12
CA VAL A 217 20.53 6.91 -1.75
C VAL A 217 20.85 5.64 -0.94
N ALA A 218 20.09 4.57 -1.14
CA ALA A 218 20.36 3.29 -0.50
C ALA A 218 21.72 2.69 -0.93
N SER A 219 22.07 2.78 -2.22
CA SER A 219 23.37 2.34 -2.74
C SER A 219 24.52 3.16 -2.17
N GLU A 220 24.36 4.47 -2.00
CA GLU A 220 25.37 5.32 -1.34
C GLU A 220 25.58 4.88 0.12
N ILE A 221 24.50 4.67 0.87
CA ILE A 221 24.57 4.22 2.28
C ILE A 221 25.25 2.84 2.40
N VAL A 222 24.94 1.89 1.51
CA VAL A 222 25.60 0.56 1.49
C VAL A 222 27.11 0.67 1.28
N ASN A 223 27.55 1.61 0.44
CA ASN A 223 28.97 1.80 0.12
C ASN A 223 29.70 2.70 1.11
N THR A 224 28.97 3.45 1.94
CA THR A 224 29.54 4.23 3.03
C THR A 224 30.17 3.30 4.08
N GLN A 225 31.25 3.76 4.70
CA GLN A 225 32.01 3.01 5.70
C GLN A 225 32.14 3.81 6.99
N CYS A 226 32.16 3.11 8.11
CA CYS A 226 32.48 3.63 9.43
C CYS A 226 33.60 2.76 10.02
N LYS A 227 34.77 3.35 10.33
CA LYS A 227 35.96 2.59 10.79
C LYS A 227 36.29 1.41 9.87
N ASP A 228 36.31 1.64 8.56
CA ASP A 228 36.55 0.65 7.49
C ASP A 228 35.50 -0.50 7.40
N ILE A 229 34.40 -0.41 8.15
CA ILE A 229 33.29 -1.36 8.11
C ILE A 229 32.14 -0.76 7.31
N LYS A 230 31.68 -1.45 6.26
CA LYS A 230 30.48 -1.06 5.52
C LYS A 230 29.25 -1.01 6.43
N ILE A 231 28.36 -0.05 6.18
CA ILE A 231 27.18 0.19 7.02
C ILE A 231 26.30 -1.05 7.25
N PRO A 232 25.98 -1.88 6.23
CA PRO A 232 25.18 -3.08 6.46
C PRO A 232 25.79 -4.03 7.51
N ASN A 233 27.12 -4.22 7.50
CA ASN A 233 27.81 -5.06 8.48
C ASN A 233 27.75 -4.45 9.88
N TYR A 234 27.87 -3.12 9.97
CA TYR A 234 27.78 -2.41 11.23
C TYR A 234 26.37 -2.50 11.83
N LEU A 235 25.34 -2.23 11.02
CA LEU A 235 23.93 -2.38 11.42
C LEU A 235 23.60 -3.81 11.81
N ALA A 236 24.15 -4.79 11.09
CA ALA A 236 24.00 -6.18 11.45
C ALA A 236 24.51 -6.38 12.89
N ASN A 237 25.68 -5.89 13.30
CA ASN A 237 26.12 -6.03 14.70
C ASN A 237 25.19 -5.38 15.75
N LEU A 238 24.36 -4.42 15.35
CA LEU A 238 23.42 -3.72 16.23
C LEU A 238 22.08 -4.46 16.41
N ILE A 239 21.76 -5.47 15.59
CA ILE A 239 20.56 -6.32 15.78
C ILE A 239 20.80 -7.55 16.68
N SER A 240 21.98 -7.66 17.29
CA SER A 240 22.33 -8.74 18.20
C SER A 240 21.50 -8.70 19.50
N ARG A 241 21.29 -9.87 20.13
CA ARG A 241 20.37 -10.04 21.28
C ARG A 241 20.79 -9.28 22.53
N ASP A 242 22.08 -9.01 22.68
CA ASP A 242 22.69 -8.26 23.79
C ASP A 242 22.49 -6.74 23.68
N ARG A 243 21.95 -6.25 22.55
CA ARG A 243 21.70 -4.83 22.32
C ARG A 243 20.32 -4.42 22.84
N PRO A 244 20.09 -3.14 23.18
CA PRO A 244 18.76 -2.64 23.51
C PRO A 244 17.77 -2.83 22.36
N VAL A 245 16.50 -3.10 22.69
CA VAL A 245 15.47 -3.43 21.68
C VAL A 245 15.27 -2.30 20.67
N ASP A 246 15.26 -1.03 21.10
CA ASP A 246 15.13 0.12 20.19
C ASP A 246 16.25 0.17 19.14
N MET A 247 17.47 -0.20 19.54
CA MET A 247 18.61 -0.28 18.65
C MET A 247 18.46 -1.42 17.64
N GLN A 248 18.01 -2.59 18.11
CA GLN A 248 17.75 -3.73 17.22
C GLN A 248 16.67 -3.39 16.19
N LEU A 249 15.60 -2.71 16.60
CA LEU A 249 14.49 -2.31 15.72
C LEU A 249 14.92 -1.32 14.64
N GLU A 250 15.58 -0.22 15.01
CA GLU A 250 16.00 0.80 14.03
C GLU A 250 17.08 0.26 13.08
N ALA A 251 18.00 -0.57 13.57
CA ALA A 251 18.99 -1.23 12.72
C ALA A 251 18.32 -2.22 11.73
N ALA A 252 17.39 -3.05 12.22
CA ALA A 252 16.65 -3.98 11.37
C ALA A 252 15.79 -3.25 10.33
N LYS A 253 15.14 -2.14 10.72
CA LYS A 253 14.38 -1.28 9.81
C LYS A 253 15.26 -0.68 8.72
N CYS A 254 16.44 -0.17 9.07
CA CYS A 254 17.39 0.34 8.09
C CYS A 254 17.84 -0.76 7.11
N LEU A 255 18.16 -1.96 7.59
CA LEU A 255 18.54 -3.09 6.74
C LEU A 255 17.38 -3.54 5.82
N THR A 256 16.16 -3.60 6.34
CA THR A 256 14.95 -3.87 5.55
C THR A 256 14.77 -2.84 4.44
N ASN A 257 14.92 -1.54 4.75
CA ASN A 257 14.76 -0.47 3.75
C ASN A 257 15.86 -0.53 2.67
N LEU A 258 17.11 -0.78 3.04
CA LEU A 258 18.20 -0.98 2.08
C LEU A 258 17.93 -2.16 1.14
N HIS A 259 17.41 -3.27 1.67
CA HIS A 259 17.01 -4.40 0.87
C HIS A 259 15.83 -4.09 -0.05
N ARG A 260 14.74 -3.49 0.47
CA ARG A 260 13.53 -3.17 -0.31
C ARG A 260 13.76 -2.07 -1.34
N ALA A 261 14.80 -1.24 -1.17
CA ALA A 261 15.31 -0.31 -2.16
C ALA A 261 16.30 -0.95 -3.16
N TYR A 262 16.44 -2.27 -3.18
CA TYR A 262 17.30 -3.04 -4.07
C TYR A 262 18.82 -2.74 -3.95
N ALA A 263 19.27 -2.22 -2.81
CA ALA A 263 20.69 -1.99 -2.54
C ALA A 263 21.38 -3.19 -1.87
N ILE A 264 20.61 -4.09 -1.23
CA ILE A 264 21.09 -5.37 -0.69
C ILE A 264 20.32 -6.50 -1.37
N TYR A 265 21.04 -7.51 -1.87
CA TYR A 265 20.46 -8.62 -2.62
C TYR A 265 19.57 -9.52 -1.73
N PRO A 266 18.49 -10.13 -2.23
CA PRO A 266 17.56 -10.94 -1.42
C PRO A 266 18.23 -12.13 -0.70
N PHE A 267 19.25 -12.73 -1.29
CA PHE A 267 19.94 -13.88 -0.69
C PHE A 267 21.11 -13.49 0.23
N ASP A 268 21.27 -12.19 0.52
CA ASP A 268 22.31 -11.73 1.44
C ASP A 268 22.09 -12.30 2.86
N PRO A 269 23.09 -12.98 3.46
CA PRO A 269 23.00 -13.56 4.80
C PRO A 269 22.57 -12.57 5.89
N ILE A 270 22.86 -11.27 5.73
CA ILE A 270 22.44 -10.23 6.66
C ILE A 270 20.91 -10.17 6.72
N ILE A 271 20.24 -10.30 5.58
CA ILE A 271 18.78 -10.24 5.52
C ILE A 271 18.16 -11.56 5.97
N THR A 272 18.57 -12.67 5.35
CA THR A 272 17.96 -14.00 5.54
C THR A 272 18.24 -14.59 6.92
N HIS A 273 19.48 -14.49 7.40
CA HIS A 273 19.92 -15.16 8.62
C HIS A 273 20.01 -14.24 9.83
N ARG A 274 19.88 -12.91 9.65
CA ARG A 274 19.96 -11.97 10.76
C ARG A 274 18.75 -11.06 10.91
N THR A 275 18.42 -10.24 9.90
CA THR A 275 17.34 -9.25 9.98
C THR A 275 15.98 -9.92 10.17
N LEU A 276 15.62 -10.88 9.31
CA LEU A 276 14.34 -11.57 9.40
C LEU A 276 14.19 -12.32 10.74
N PRO A 277 15.14 -13.18 11.19
CA PRO A 277 15.04 -13.84 12.49
C PRO A 277 15.00 -12.86 13.68
N CYS A 278 15.70 -11.72 13.58
CA CYS A 278 15.62 -10.69 14.61
C CYS A 278 14.20 -10.13 14.73
N LEU A 279 13.58 -9.76 13.61
CA LEU A 279 12.22 -9.20 13.60
C LEU A 279 11.19 -10.22 14.09
N VAL A 280 11.29 -11.48 13.65
CA VAL A 280 10.41 -12.57 14.13
C VAL A 280 10.52 -12.77 15.64
N ARG A 281 11.73 -12.68 16.20
CA ARG A 281 11.96 -12.75 17.65
C ARG A 281 11.36 -11.53 18.36
N LEU A 282 11.51 -10.33 17.81
CA LEU A 282 11.00 -9.10 18.45
C LEU A 282 9.46 -9.00 18.45
N CYS A 283 8.76 -9.82 17.64
CA CYS A 283 7.31 -9.97 17.69
C CYS A 283 6.78 -10.77 18.89
N GLN A 284 7.65 -11.51 19.61
CA GLN A 284 7.26 -12.45 20.66
C GLN A 284 6.73 -11.76 21.93
N PRO A 285 5.89 -12.43 22.75
CA PRO A 285 5.19 -11.82 23.89
C PRO A 285 6.08 -11.26 25.01
N GLU A 286 7.37 -11.61 25.06
CA GLU A 286 8.30 -11.12 26.08
C GLU A 286 8.66 -9.63 25.90
N HIS A 287 8.40 -9.08 24.70
CA HIS A 287 8.67 -7.69 24.37
C HIS A 287 7.44 -6.80 24.61
N THR A 288 7.68 -5.49 24.79
CA THR A 288 6.59 -4.53 24.98
C THR A 288 5.68 -4.48 23.75
N GLU A 289 4.41 -4.13 23.95
CA GLU A 289 3.44 -3.99 22.86
C GLU A 289 3.92 -3.04 21.75
N ALA A 290 4.55 -1.92 22.11
CA ALA A 290 5.11 -0.96 21.16
C ALA A 290 6.27 -1.56 20.34
N HIS A 291 7.17 -2.30 20.99
CA HIS A 291 8.28 -2.97 20.31
C HIS A 291 7.78 -4.07 19.37
N ARG A 292 6.83 -4.88 19.82
CA ARG A 292 6.22 -5.94 19.00
C ARG A 292 5.50 -5.38 17.78
N ALA A 293 4.78 -4.27 17.94
CA ALA A 293 4.12 -3.58 16.84
C ALA A 293 5.14 -3.06 15.81
N ALA A 294 6.21 -2.40 16.25
CA ALA A 294 7.26 -1.88 15.37
C ALA A 294 8.02 -3.01 14.65
N ALA A 295 8.29 -4.13 15.34
CA ALA A 295 8.88 -5.32 14.75
C ALA A 295 7.97 -5.93 13.68
N ALA A 296 6.69 -6.12 13.98
CA ALA A 296 5.70 -6.67 13.06
C ALA A 296 5.52 -5.78 11.82
N GLU A 297 5.47 -4.45 11.99
CA GLU A 297 5.39 -3.51 10.87
C GLU A 297 6.58 -3.65 9.92
N THR A 298 7.79 -3.70 10.48
CA THR A 298 9.03 -3.86 9.71
C THR A 298 9.11 -5.24 9.06
N LEU A 299 8.64 -6.28 9.75
CA LEU A 299 8.60 -7.65 9.24
C LEU A 299 7.63 -7.78 8.05
N ALA A 300 6.44 -7.18 8.16
CA ALA A 300 5.46 -7.17 7.07
C ALA A 300 6.07 -6.58 5.79
N TYR A 301 6.70 -5.40 5.92
CA TYR A 301 7.35 -4.75 4.77
C TYR A 301 8.53 -5.56 4.20
N LEU A 302 9.29 -6.25 5.05
CA LEU A 302 10.40 -7.11 4.60
C LEU A 302 9.93 -8.28 3.74
N ILE A 303 8.86 -8.96 4.16
CA ILE A 303 8.41 -10.22 3.52
C ILE A 303 7.34 -10.02 2.45
N GLU A 304 6.79 -8.81 2.30
CA GLU A 304 5.62 -8.49 1.45
C GLU A 304 5.68 -9.08 0.04
N VAL A 305 6.85 -9.03 -0.61
CA VAL A 305 7.02 -9.38 -2.03
C VAL A 305 7.96 -10.56 -2.28
N ASP A 306 8.42 -11.26 -1.23
CA ASP A 306 9.39 -12.34 -1.34
C ASP A 306 8.84 -13.64 -0.75
N SER A 307 8.53 -14.61 -1.62
CA SER A 307 7.94 -15.90 -1.22
C SER A 307 8.88 -16.73 -0.36
N ASN A 308 10.20 -16.65 -0.58
CA ASN A 308 11.17 -17.37 0.24
C ASN A 308 11.23 -16.77 1.66
N PHE A 309 11.19 -15.44 1.79
CA PHE A 309 11.12 -14.81 3.12
C PHE A 309 9.80 -15.10 3.83
N GLN A 310 8.68 -15.15 3.10
CA GLN A 310 7.39 -15.57 3.65
C GLN A 310 7.49 -16.97 4.22
N GLN A 311 8.08 -17.91 3.49
CA GLN A 311 8.34 -19.28 3.95
C GLN A 311 9.27 -19.33 5.18
N ILE A 312 10.40 -18.62 5.16
CA ILE A 312 11.34 -18.58 6.30
C ILE A 312 10.68 -18.02 7.56
N ALA A 313 9.95 -16.90 7.44
CA ALA A 313 9.23 -16.32 8.56
C ALA A 313 8.13 -17.26 9.07
N ALA A 314 7.46 -17.95 8.14
CA ALA A 314 6.46 -18.96 8.42
C ALA A 314 7.01 -20.18 9.19
N ILE A 315 8.27 -20.59 9.03
CA ILE A 315 8.82 -21.76 9.76
C ILE A 315 8.71 -21.58 11.30
N SER A 316 8.77 -20.34 11.78
CA SER A 316 8.59 -20.05 13.21
C SER A 316 7.13 -20.24 13.62
N ASN A 317 6.81 -21.43 14.14
CA ASN A 317 5.45 -21.74 14.63
C ASN A 317 4.95 -20.75 15.70
N GLN A 318 5.85 -20.14 16.46
CA GLN A 318 5.50 -19.17 17.51
C GLN A 318 5.14 -17.79 16.94
N LEU A 319 5.53 -17.46 15.71
CA LEU A 319 5.21 -16.17 15.10
C LEU A 319 3.70 -15.98 14.93
N VAL A 320 3.02 -16.98 14.33
CA VAL A 320 1.59 -16.91 14.04
C VAL A 320 0.77 -16.71 15.33
N SER A 321 1.08 -17.46 16.39
CA SER A 321 0.41 -17.28 17.69
C SER A 321 0.70 -15.91 18.31
N ALA A 322 1.96 -15.46 18.27
CA ALA A 322 2.34 -14.15 18.83
C ALA A 322 1.65 -12.98 18.11
N LEU A 323 1.40 -13.11 16.81
CA LEU A 323 0.65 -12.12 16.02
C LEU A 323 -0.84 -12.12 16.37
N VAL A 324 -1.47 -13.28 16.59
CA VAL A 324 -2.87 -13.32 17.06
C VAL A 324 -3.02 -12.62 18.41
N ASP A 325 -2.06 -12.77 19.32
CA ASP A 325 -2.09 -12.05 20.59
C ASP A 325 -1.94 -10.53 20.42
N LEU A 326 -1.17 -10.06 19.42
CA LEU A 326 -1.12 -8.63 19.07
C LEU A 326 -2.46 -8.08 18.55
N LEU A 327 -3.29 -8.92 17.90
CA LEU A 327 -4.62 -8.50 17.45
C LEU A 327 -5.58 -8.21 18.62
N LYS A 328 -5.30 -8.76 19.81
CA LYS A 328 -6.10 -8.55 21.02
C LYS A 328 -5.66 -7.33 21.82
N CYS A 329 -4.55 -6.69 21.45
CA CYS A 329 -4.03 -5.51 22.12
C CYS A 329 -4.92 -4.26 21.86
N PRO A 330 -4.98 -3.33 22.84
CA PRO A 330 -5.71 -2.07 22.67
C PRO A 330 -5.05 -1.15 21.63
N SER A 331 -3.72 -1.22 21.45
CA SER A 331 -3.01 -0.39 20.48
C SER A 331 -3.45 -0.66 19.04
N ILE A 332 -3.86 0.43 18.40
CA ILE A 332 -4.16 0.48 16.97
C ILE A 332 -2.95 0.02 16.15
N ALA A 333 -1.75 0.49 16.50
CA ALA A 333 -0.52 0.14 15.78
C ALA A 333 -0.21 -1.37 15.89
N ALA A 334 -0.44 -2.00 17.05
CA ALA A 334 -0.24 -3.42 17.24
C ALA A 334 -1.19 -4.26 16.37
N ARG A 335 -2.49 -3.92 16.38
CA ARG A 335 -3.50 -4.63 15.57
C ARG A 335 -3.23 -4.48 14.08
N GLN A 336 -2.92 -3.26 13.62
CA GLN A 336 -2.57 -2.97 12.23
C GLN A 336 -1.34 -3.75 11.76
N ALA A 337 -0.24 -3.67 12.51
CA ALA A 337 1.01 -4.34 12.16
C ALA A 337 0.81 -5.85 12.07
N SER A 338 0.07 -6.44 13.01
CA SER A 338 -0.24 -7.87 12.99
C SER A 338 -1.03 -8.28 11.74
N PHE A 339 -2.10 -7.56 11.38
CA PHE A 339 -2.82 -7.83 10.13
C PHE A 339 -1.95 -7.67 8.89
N ARG A 340 -1.02 -6.69 8.86
CA ARG A 340 -0.08 -6.52 7.75
C ARG A 340 0.88 -7.71 7.62
N VAL A 341 1.36 -8.26 8.73
CA VAL A 341 2.19 -9.47 8.69
C VAL A 341 1.39 -10.67 8.16
N PHE A 342 0.14 -10.86 8.60
CA PHE A 342 -0.70 -11.94 8.06
C PHE A 342 -0.99 -11.78 6.56
N ALA A 343 -1.29 -10.56 6.11
CA ALA A 343 -1.47 -10.25 4.69
C ALA A 343 -0.21 -10.58 3.87
N SER A 344 0.97 -10.26 4.41
CA SER A 344 2.24 -10.50 3.73
C SER A 344 2.61 -12.00 3.72
N LEU A 345 2.44 -12.71 4.85
CA LEU A 345 2.69 -14.15 4.94
C LEU A 345 1.78 -14.96 4.01
N GLY A 346 0.49 -14.62 3.95
CA GLY A 346 -0.50 -15.36 3.15
C GLY A 346 -0.51 -15.00 1.67
N ALA A 347 0.41 -14.16 1.19
CA ALA A 347 0.33 -13.58 -0.15
C ALA A 347 0.47 -14.62 -1.27
N ASN A 348 1.48 -15.49 -1.18
CA ASN A 348 1.89 -16.33 -2.30
C ASN A 348 1.80 -17.85 -2.04
N ASP A 349 1.68 -18.29 -0.79
CA ASP A 349 1.81 -19.71 -0.43
C ASP A 349 0.51 -20.27 0.20
N GLU A 350 0.00 -21.37 -0.36
CA GLU A 350 -1.27 -21.99 0.07
C GLU A 350 -1.16 -22.66 1.44
N ASP A 351 -0.04 -23.31 1.74
CA ASP A 351 0.14 -23.99 3.02
C ASP A 351 0.27 -22.97 4.16
N ILE A 352 0.93 -21.84 3.89
CA ILE A 352 0.97 -20.71 4.83
C ILE A 352 -0.44 -20.16 5.06
N ARG A 353 -1.24 -19.91 4.00
CA ARG A 353 -2.63 -19.44 4.13
C ARG A 353 -3.46 -20.38 4.98
N LYS A 354 -3.41 -21.68 4.68
CA LYS A 354 -4.15 -22.71 5.40
C LYS A 354 -3.82 -22.68 6.89
N ARG A 355 -2.53 -22.68 7.23
CA ARG A 355 -2.08 -22.64 8.63
C ARG A 355 -2.49 -21.36 9.35
N ILE A 356 -2.45 -20.21 8.67
CA ILE A 356 -2.93 -18.95 9.21
C ILE A 356 -4.43 -19.06 9.52
N ILE A 357 -5.24 -19.53 8.57
CA ILE A 357 -6.70 -19.67 8.73
C ILE A 357 -7.07 -20.68 9.84
N ASP A 358 -6.35 -21.78 9.93
CA ASP A 358 -6.54 -22.81 10.97
C ASP A 358 -6.12 -22.32 12.38
N THR A 359 -5.52 -21.13 12.48
CA THR A 359 -5.15 -20.55 13.77
C THR A 359 -6.38 -20.07 14.52
N LYS A 360 -6.57 -20.62 15.72
CA LYS A 360 -7.72 -20.33 16.58
C LYS A 360 -7.95 -18.82 16.78
N CYS A 361 -9.20 -18.40 16.64
CA CYS A 361 -9.69 -17.02 16.77
C CYS A 361 -9.21 -16.02 15.71
N LEU A 362 -8.35 -16.40 14.75
CA LEU A 362 -7.88 -15.43 13.75
C LEU A 362 -9.04 -14.90 12.89
N MET A 363 -9.91 -15.78 12.40
CA MET A 363 -11.02 -15.37 11.54
C MET A 363 -12.03 -14.49 12.28
N ASP A 364 -12.24 -14.72 13.58
CA ASP A 364 -13.03 -13.81 14.43
C ASP A 364 -12.39 -12.43 14.50
N CYS A 365 -11.06 -12.36 14.70
CA CYS A 365 -10.33 -11.09 14.68
C CYS A 365 -10.43 -10.40 13.31
N VAL A 366 -10.34 -11.15 12.21
CA VAL A 366 -10.52 -10.60 10.85
C VAL A 366 -11.91 -9.98 10.72
N VAL A 367 -12.98 -10.70 11.09
CA VAL A 367 -14.36 -10.20 11.03
C VAL A 367 -14.54 -8.93 11.87
N GLN A 368 -14.01 -8.92 13.10
CA GLN A 368 -14.02 -7.71 13.95
C GLN A 368 -13.24 -6.56 13.31
N GLY A 369 -12.08 -6.85 12.72
CA GLY A 369 -11.25 -5.87 12.02
C GLY A 369 -11.96 -5.24 10.82
N LEU A 370 -12.82 -5.98 10.09
CA LEU A 370 -13.59 -5.43 8.96
C LEU A 370 -14.60 -4.36 9.38
N VAL A 371 -15.07 -4.40 10.63
CA VAL A 371 -16.08 -3.47 11.19
C VAL A 371 -15.51 -2.52 12.25
N ASP A 372 -14.19 -2.53 12.48
CA ASP A 372 -13.52 -1.66 13.47
C ASP A 372 -13.76 -0.18 13.13
N GLU A 373 -13.96 0.67 14.13
CA GLU A 373 -14.19 2.11 13.93
C GLU A 373 -12.98 2.81 13.28
N ASN A 374 -11.77 2.29 13.52
CA ASN A 374 -10.53 2.82 12.98
C ASN A 374 -10.31 2.40 11.53
N LYS A 375 -10.19 3.39 10.62
CA LYS A 375 -10.08 3.18 9.16
C LYS A 375 -8.86 2.36 8.77
N ASP A 376 -7.75 2.55 9.46
CA ASP A 376 -6.48 1.90 9.15
C ASP A 376 -6.48 0.43 9.59
N ILE A 377 -7.16 0.10 10.70
CA ILE A 377 -7.40 -1.29 11.10
C ILE A 377 -8.28 -1.98 10.06
N ARG A 378 -9.39 -1.34 9.65
CA ARG A 378 -10.24 -1.89 8.58
C ARG A 378 -9.44 -2.19 7.32
N LEU A 379 -8.60 -1.25 6.89
CA LEU A 379 -7.75 -1.46 5.71
C LEU A 379 -6.78 -2.62 5.88
N ALA A 380 -6.11 -2.73 7.03
CA ALA A 380 -5.18 -3.82 7.31
C ALA A 380 -5.92 -5.18 7.36
N ALA A 381 -7.08 -5.24 8.00
CA ALA A 381 -7.92 -6.43 8.08
C ALA A 381 -8.45 -6.86 6.70
N VAL A 382 -8.90 -5.92 5.87
CA VAL A 382 -9.33 -6.21 4.49
C VAL A 382 -8.18 -6.71 3.63
N ARG A 383 -6.96 -6.15 3.77
CA ARG A 383 -5.77 -6.66 3.06
C ARG A 383 -5.41 -8.07 3.50
N CYS A 384 -5.49 -8.35 4.80
CA CYS A 384 -5.33 -9.70 5.35
C CYS A 384 -6.36 -10.64 4.72
N LEU A 385 -7.65 -10.28 4.78
CA LEU A 385 -8.73 -11.07 4.18
C LEU A 385 -8.53 -11.32 2.68
N HIS A 386 -8.17 -10.29 1.92
CA HIS A 386 -7.90 -10.42 0.48
C HIS A 386 -6.79 -11.43 0.21
N SER A 387 -5.75 -11.45 1.04
CA SER A 387 -4.69 -12.43 0.91
C SER A 387 -5.16 -13.85 1.21
N LEU A 388 -5.90 -14.01 2.31
CA LEU A 388 -6.42 -15.30 2.73
C LEU A 388 -7.50 -15.84 1.77
N SER A 389 -8.28 -14.95 1.13
CA SER A 389 -9.36 -15.32 0.20
C SER A 389 -8.87 -15.93 -1.11
N ARG A 390 -7.55 -15.95 -1.37
CA ARG A 390 -6.97 -16.69 -2.50
C ARG A 390 -6.94 -18.20 -2.30
N SER A 391 -7.16 -18.68 -1.07
CA SER A 391 -7.25 -20.10 -0.78
C SER A 391 -8.63 -20.67 -1.18
N VAL A 392 -8.64 -21.45 -2.26
CA VAL A 392 -9.84 -22.05 -2.85
C VAL A 392 -10.57 -22.99 -1.88
N HIS A 393 -9.84 -23.75 -1.06
CA HIS A 393 -10.45 -24.69 -0.11
C HIS A 393 -11.21 -23.95 1.00
N GLN A 394 -10.59 -22.91 1.57
CA GLN A 394 -11.13 -22.17 2.71
C GLN A 394 -12.28 -21.23 2.33
N LEU A 395 -12.38 -20.83 1.06
CA LEU A 395 -13.55 -20.11 0.52
C LEU A 395 -14.85 -20.92 0.68
N ARG A 396 -14.77 -22.26 0.68
CA ARG A 396 -15.93 -23.16 0.76
C ARG A 396 -16.38 -23.48 2.19
N THR A 397 -15.46 -23.40 3.14
CA THR A 397 -15.70 -23.83 4.53
C THR A 397 -15.66 -22.61 5.46
N THR A 398 -14.49 -22.26 5.96
CA THR A 398 -14.31 -21.29 7.04
C THR A 398 -14.86 -19.91 6.71
N PHE A 399 -14.73 -19.45 5.46
CA PHE A 399 -15.19 -18.12 5.08
C PHE A 399 -16.71 -18.02 5.09
N GLN A 400 -17.39 -19.12 4.77
CA GLN A 400 -18.83 -19.24 4.85
C GLN A 400 -19.31 -19.32 6.30
N ASP A 401 -18.63 -20.13 7.13
CA ASP A 401 -18.98 -20.32 8.54
C ASP A 401 -18.94 -18.99 9.31
N HIS A 402 -17.97 -18.13 9.02
CA HIS A 402 -17.86 -16.80 9.62
C HIS A 402 -18.69 -15.72 8.90
N SER A 403 -19.42 -16.06 7.83
CA SER A 403 -20.24 -15.12 7.04
C SER A 403 -19.50 -13.83 6.63
N ILE A 404 -18.21 -13.95 6.28
CA ILE A 404 -17.31 -12.81 6.07
C ILE A 404 -17.74 -11.89 4.91
N TRP A 405 -18.58 -12.40 4.02
CA TRP A 405 -19.18 -11.64 2.93
C TRP A 405 -20.10 -10.52 3.42
N ARG A 406 -20.77 -10.65 4.57
CA ARG A 406 -21.68 -9.63 5.13
C ARG A 406 -20.96 -8.33 5.47
N PRO A 407 -19.96 -8.31 6.38
CA PRO A 407 -19.25 -7.08 6.70
C PRO A 407 -18.51 -6.51 5.48
N LEU A 408 -18.05 -7.37 4.56
CA LEU A 408 -17.41 -6.93 3.33
C LEU A 408 -18.37 -6.20 2.39
N MET A 409 -19.58 -6.72 2.18
CA MET A 409 -20.64 -6.06 1.41
C MET A 409 -21.01 -4.70 2.01
N THR A 410 -21.21 -4.63 3.34
CA THR A 410 -21.49 -3.38 4.05
C THR A 410 -20.37 -2.35 3.84
N LEU A 411 -19.12 -2.78 3.91
CA LEU A 411 -17.96 -1.92 3.74
C LEU A 411 -17.86 -1.35 2.32
N VAL A 412 -18.08 -2.17 1.29
CA VAL A 412 -18.08 -1.72 -0.12
C VAL A 412 -19.24 -0.76 -0.40
N ALA A 413 -20.40 -0.96 0.23
CA ALA A 413 -21.55 -0.06 0.10
C ALA A 413 -21.38 1.29 0.85
N GLY A 414 -20.59 1.32 1.93
CA GLY A 414 -20.49 2.45 2.87
C GLY A 414 -19.62 3.64 2.45
N SER A 415 -19.41 3.86 1.14
CA SER A 415 -18.56 4.95 0.60
C SER A 415 -17.18 5.11 1.29
N PRO A 416 -16.34 4.05 1.36
CA PRO A 416 -15.03 4.11 1.98
C PRO A 416 -14.00 4.90 1.14
N SER A 417 -12.78 5.09 1.66
CA SER A 417 -11.67 5.63 0.87
C SER A 417 -11.37 4.74 -0.34
N VAL A 418 -10.82 5.32 -1.41
CA VAL A 418 -10.48 4.58 -2.65
C VAL A 418 -9.59 3.37 -2.37
N GLU A 419 -8.61 3.54 -1.48
CA GLU A 419 -7.68 2.46 -1.08
C GLU A 419 -8.41 1.29 -0.40
N LEU A 420 -9.30 1.60 0.56
CA LEU A 420 -10.10 0.60 1.26
C LEU A 420 -11.10 -0.08 0.31
N LEU A 421 -11.74 0.70 -0.56
CA LEU A 421 -12.68 0.19 -1.56
C LEU A 421 -11.98 -0.76 -2.54
N THR A 422 -10.77 -0.42 -2.97
CA THR A 422 -9.98 -1.23 -3.89
C THR A 422 -9.61 -2.56 -3.23
N ALA A 423 -9.12 -2.54 -1.99
CA ALA A 423 -8.79 -3.77 -1.27
C ALA A 423 -10.04 -4.63 -1.03
N ALA A 424 -11.16 -4.02 -0.63
CA ALA A 424 -12.40 -4.73 -0.32
C ALA A 424 -13.04 -5.35 -1.56
N SER A 425 -13.11 -4.61 -2.66
CA SER A 425 -13.61 -5.13 -3.94
C SER A 425 -12.71 -6.23 -4.53
N SER A 426 -11.40 -6.18 -4.28
CA SER A 426 -10.48 -7.27 -4.66
C SER A 426 -10.77 -8.54 -3.87
N ALA A 427 -10.98 -8.43 -2.55
CA ALA A 427 -11.43 -9.57 -1.74
C ALA A 427 -12.77 -10.10 -2.25
N LEU A 428 -13.72 -9.22 -2.60
CA LEU A 428 -15.03 -9.58 -3.12
C LEU A 428 -14.93 -10.38 -4.43
N CYS A 429 -13.99 -10.04 -5.32
CA CYS A 429 -13.75 -10.80 -6.56
C CYS A 429 -13.47 -12.29 -6.28
N ASN A 430 -12.68 -12.58 -5.25
CA ASN A 430 -12.34 -13.95 -4.86
C ASN A 430 -13.53 -14.69 -4.24
N LEU A 431 -14.39 -13.99 -3.51
CA LEU A 431 -15.63 -14.55 -2.95
C LEU A 431 -16.73 -14.80 -3.99
N LEU A 432 -16.60 -14.27 -5.19
CA LEU A 432 -17.58 -14.40 -6.26
C LEU A 432 -17.23 -15.49 -7.29
N LEU A 433 -16.16 -16.25 -7.03
CA LEU A 433 -15.80 -17.42 -7.83
C LEU A 433 -16.90 -18.50 -7.71
N GLU A 434 -17.05 -19.29 -8.77
CA GLU A 434 -18.14 -20.27 -8.94
C GLU A 434 -18.32 -21.20 -7.73
N PHE A 435 -17.22 -21.67 -7.16
CA PHE A 435 -17.23 -22.62 -6.06
C PHE A 435 -17.45 -21.98 -4.68
N SER A 436 -17.62 -20.65 -4.58
CA SER A 436 -17.85 -20.00 -3.30
C SER A 436 -19.34 -19.98 -2.92
N PRO A 437 -19.73 -20.52 -1.75
CA PRO A 437 -21.12 -20.48 -1.27
C PRO A 437 -21.60 -19.06 -0.92
N ALA A 438 -20.70 -18.08 -0.83
CA ALA A 438 -21.04 -16.68 -0.57
C ALA A 438 -21.72 -15.99 -1.77
N LYS A 439 -21.59 -16.56 -2.98
CA LYS A 439 -22.15 -15.99 -4.22
C LYS A 439 -23.66 -15.76 -4.15
N GLU A 440 -24.42 -16.78 -3.75
CA GLU A 440 -25.88 -16.75 -3.72
C GLU A 440 -26.46 -15.72 -2.73
N PRO A 441 -26.06 -15.69 -1.43
CA PRO A 441 -26.58 -14.69 -0.51
C PRO A 441 -26.18 -13.25 -0.91
N MET A 442 -25.02 -13.07 -1.57
CA MET A 442 -24.61 -11.76 -2.09
C MET A 442 -25.47 -11.31 -3.28
N LEU A 443 -25.86 -12.23 -4.17
CA LEU A 443 -26.82 -11.96 -5.25
C LEU A 443 -28.15 -11.45 -4.70
N GLN A 444 -28.65 -12.10 -3.65
CA GLN A 444 -29.89 -11.71 -2.97
C GLN A 444 -29.80 -10.32 -2.30
N GLN A 445 -28.60 -9.88 -1.92
CA GLN A 445 -28.35 -8.56 -1.34
C GLN A 445 -27.94 -7.48 -2.35
N GLY A 446 -28.13 -7.74 -3.66
CA GLY A 446 -27.91 -6.72 -4.69
C GLY A 446 -26.44 -6.44 -5.01
N VAL A 447 -25.57 -7.46 -4.91
CA VAL A 447 -24.15 -7.31 -5.29
C VAL A 447 -23.97 -6.88 -6.75
N VAL A 448 -24.87 -7.26 -7.66
CA VAL A 448 -24.78 -6.86 -9.07
C VAL A 448 -24.83 -5.34 -9.22
N GLN A 449 -25.75 -4.67 -8.52
CA GLN A 449 -25.87 -3.22 -8.51
C GLN A 449 -24.62 -2.57 -7.94
N LEU A 450 -24.15 -3.08 -6.80
CA LEU A 450 -22.93 -2.60 -6.16
C LEU A 450 -21.72 -2.66 -7.11
N LEU A 451 -21.50 -3.80 -7.77
CA LEU A 451 -20.39 -3.99 -8.70
C LEU A 451 -20.52 -3.12 -9.95
N ALA A 452 -21.74 -2.96 -10.48
CA ALA A 452 -21.99 -2.05 -11.60
C ALA A 452 -21.57 -0.61 -11.26
N THR A 453 -21.81 -0.13 -10.02
CA THR A 453 -21.35 1.22 -9.61
C THR A 453 -19.82 1.35 -9.60
N LEU A 454 -19.08 0.27 -9.32
CA LEU A 454 -17.61 0.26 -9.36
C LEU A 454 -17.08 0.43 -10.78
N THR A 455 -17.78 -0.14 -11.78
CA THR A 455 -17.38 -0.03 -13.19
C THR A 455 -17.41 1.41 -13.72
N SER A 456 -18.15 2.31 -13.06
CA SER A 456 -18.28 3.71 -13.45
C SER A 456 -17.34 4.65 -12.66
N ARG A 457 -16.43 4.11 -11.84
CA ARG A 457 -15.47 4.92 -11.06
C ARG A 457 -14.36 5.48 -11.95
N THR A 458 -13.82 6.63 -11.55
CA THR A 458 -12.67 7.27 -12.22
C THR A 458 -11.40 6.45 -12.09
N ASP A 459 -11.23 5.70 -11.00
CA ASP A 459 -10.06 4.88 -10.72
C ASP A 459 -10.07 3.56 -11.53
N PRO A 460 -9.05 3.30 -12.37
CA PRO A 460 -8.99 2.08 -13.18
C PRO A 460 -9.03 0.79 -12.36
N ALA A 461 -8.42 0.77 -11.17
CA ALA A 461 -8.42 -0.40 -10.29
C ALA A 461 -9.83 -0.76 -9.79
N LEU A 462 -10.67 0.24 -9.50
CA LEU A 462 -12.06 0.01 -9.09
C LEU A 462 -12.91 -0.48 -10.25
N ARG A 463 -12.71 0.08 -11.45
CA ARG A 463 -13.39 -0.40 -12.66
C ARG A 463 -13.02 -1.85 -12.97
N LEU A 464 -11.73 -2.16 -12.90
CA LEU A 464 -11.20 -3.51 -13.08
C LEU A 464 -11.84 -4.49 -12.10
N ASN A 465 -11.88 -4.15 -10.81
CA ASN A 465 -12.50 -5.01 -9.80
C ASN A 465 -14.01 -5.18 -10.03
N GLY A 466 -14.72 -4.09 -10.38
CA GLY A 466 -16.15 -4.15 -10.69
C GLY A 466 -16.45 -5.12 -11.83
N VAL A 467 -15.77 -4.96 -12.98
CA VAL A 467 -16.02 -5.81 -14.14
C VAL A 467 -15.51 -7.24 -13.94
N TRP A 468 -14.40 -7.42 -13.22
CA TRP A 468 -13.87 -8.75 -12.91
C TRP A 468 -14.81 -9.53 -11.98
N ALA A 469 -15.36 -8.87 -10.96
CA ALA A 469 -16.36 -9.48 -10.09
C ALA A 469 -17.64 -9.85 -10.86
N LEU A 470 -18.11 -9.00 -11.78
CA LEU A 470 -19.24 -9.31 -12.65
C LEU A 470 -18.92 -10.49 -13.59
N MET A 471 -17.70 -10.55 -14.14
CA MET A 471 -17.23 -11.67 -14.96
C MET A 471 -17.26 -12.98 -14.18
N ASN A 472 -16.79 -12.99 -12.92
CA ASN A 472 -16.84 -14.16 -12.04
C ASN A 472 -18.28 -14.56 -11.72
N LEU A 473 -19.17 -13.58 -11.48
CA LEU A 473 -20.59 -13.82 -11.28
C LEU A 473 -21.25 -14.46 -12.49
N ALA A 474 -20.92 -14.03 -13.71
CA ALA A 474 -21.49 -14.54 -14.95
C ALA A 474 -21.00 -15.95 -15.32
N PHE A 475 -19.84 -16.38 -14.81
CA PHE A 475 -19.29 -17.70 -15.09
C PHE A 475 -20.19 -18.80 -14.52
N GLN A 476 -20.60 -19.73 -15.39
CA GLN A 476 -21.54 -20.82 -15.10
C GLN A 476 -22.82 -20.39 -14.35
N ALA A 477 -23.30 -19.17 -14.59
CA ALA A 477 -24.50 -18.66 -13.94
C ALA A 477 -25.76 -18.92 -14.75
N GLU A 478 -26.88 -19.01 -14.05
CA GLU A 478 -28.22 -19.07 -14.64
C GLU A 478 -28.53 -17.84 -15.50
N GLN A 479 -29.40 -18.01 -16.51
CA GLN A 479 -29.79 -16.93 -17.42
C GLN A 479 -30.30 -15.69 -16.67
N ARG A 480 -31.05 -15.89 -15.57
CA ARG A 480 -31.59 -14.81 -14.75
C ARG A 480 -30.49 -13.86 -14.24
N VAL A 481 -29.39 -14.42 -13.73
CA VAL A 481 -28.27 -13.63 -13.19
C VAL A 481 -27.59 -12.84 -14.30
N LYS A 482 -27.42 -13.45 -15.48
CA LYS A 482 -26.81 -12.80 -16.65
C LYS A 482 -27.65 -11.64 -17.17
N ASN A 483 -28.96 -11.84 -17.29
CA ASN A 483 -29.90 -10.79 -17.64
C ASN A 483 -29.84 -9.66 -16.62
N GLN A 484 -29.82 -9.97 -15.33
CA GLN A 484 -29.66 -8.97 -14.27
C GLN A 484 -28.37 -8.15 -14.43
N ILE A 485 -27.23 -8.80 -14.74
CA ILE A 485 -25.96 -8.10 -14.99
C ILE A 485 -26.10 -7.12 -16.16
N LEU A 486 -26.67 -7.56 -17.28
CA LEU A 486 -26.84 -6.73 -18.48
C LEU A 486 -27.78 -5.55 -18.26
N THR A 487 -28.97 -5.81 -17.70
CA THR A 487 -29.94 -4.76 -17.38
C THR A 487 -29.33 -3.73 -16.43
N THR A 488 -28.55 -4.17 -15.45
CA THR A 488 -27.97 -3.28 -14.42
C THR A 488 -26.79 -2.47 -14.97
N LEU A 489 -25.93 -3.09 -15.78
CA LEU A 489 -24.75 -2.42 -16.35
C LEU A 489 -25.16 -1.46 -17.47
N GLY A 490 -26.10 -1.88 -18.33
CA GLY A 490 -26.52 -1.14 -19.51
C GLY A 490 -25.50 -1.21 -20.65
N THR A 491 -25.99 -1.12 -21.89
CA THR A 491 -25.16 -1.19 -23.10
C THR A 491 -24.11 -0.07 -23.13
N ASP A 492 -24.50 1.16 -22.79
CA ASP A 492 -23.59 2.32 -22.82
C ASP A 492 -22.36 2.12 -21.93
N GLN A 493 -22.55 1.57 -20.74
CA GLN A 493 -21.44 1.30 -19.83
C GLN A 493 -20.55 0.17 -20.35
N ILE A 494 -21.12 -0.87 -20.94
CA ILE A 494 -20.35 -1.95 -21.59
C ILE A 494 -19.45 -1.36 -22.69
N PHE A 495 -20.00 -0.51 -23.57
CA PHE A 495 -19.21 0.18 -24.59
C PHE A 495 -18.10 1.05 -24.00
N ARG A 496 -18.37 1.80 -22.92
CA ARG A 496 -17.34 2.58 -22.22
C ARG A 496 -16.20 1.70 -21.68
N LEU A 497 -16.52 0.53 -21.11
CA LEU A 497 -15.52 -0.40 -20.57
C LEU A 497 -14.69 -1.09 -21.66
N LEU A 498 -15.27 -1.32 -22.83
CA LEU A 498 -14.57 -1.86 -24.00
C LEU A 498 -13.67 -0.83 -24.68
N ALA A 499 -13.99 0.45 -24.54
CA ALA A 499 -13.15 1.55 -24.97
C ALA A 499 -12.18 2.03 -23.88
N ASP A 500 -12.05 1.30 -22.77
CA ASP A 500 -11.21 1.72 -21.64
C ASP A 500 -9.72 1.73 -22.02
N SER A 501 -9.03 2.79 -21.63
CA SER A 501 -7.58 2.93 -21.80
C SER A 501 -6.77 1.87 -21.05
N ASP A 502 -7.30 1.31 -19.95
CA ASP A 502 -6.65 0.22 -19.22
C ASP A 502 -7.00 -1.12 -19.87
N THR A 503 -6.02 -1.73 -20.54
CA THR A 503 -6.17 -3.02 -21.23
C THR A 503 -6.68 -4.12 -20.30
N ARG A 504 -6.39 -4.07 -18.99
CA ARG A 504 -6.89 -5.07 -18.04
C ARG A 504 -8.41 -4.96 -17.86
N VAL A 505 -8.95 -3.75 -17.86
CA VAL A 505 -10.41 -3.51 -17.81
C VAL A 505 -11.05 -4.04 -19.09
N LEU A 506 -10.49 -3.70 -20.26
CA LEU A 506 -10.93 -4.23 -21.55
C LEU A 506 -10.95 -5.77 -21.56
N MET A 507 -9.84 -6.42 -21.16
CA MET A 507 -9.75 -7.88 -21.13
C MET A 507 -10.80 -8.52 -20.23
N LYS A 508 -11.05 -7.97 -19.03
CA LYS A 508 -12.08 -8.49 -18.13
C LYS A 508 -13.50 -8.21 -18.63
N THR A 509 -13.70 -7.13 -19.38
CA THR A 509 -14.98 -6.83 -20.03
C THR A 509 -15.28 -7.81 -21.17
N LEU A 510 -14.29 -8.14 -22.00
CA LEU A 510 -14.43 -9.19 -23.01
C LEU A 510 -14.67 -10.56 -22.37
N GLY A 511 -13.97 -10.87 -21.28
CA GLY A 511 -14.23 -12.08 -20.49
C GLY A 511 -15.66 -12.13 -19.93
N LEU A 512 -16.19 -10.99 -19.46
CA LEU A 512 -17.59 -10.89 -19.04
C LEU A 512 -18.54 -11.19 -20.21
N LEU A 513 -18.35 -10.54 -21.37
CA LEU A 513 -19.17 -10.78 -22.56
C LEU A 513 -19.13 -12.25 -22.98
N ARG A 514 -17.94 -12.86 -23.00
CA ARG A 514 -17.75 -14.28 -23.29
C ARG A 514 -18.57 -15.18 -22.37
N ASN A 515 -18.59 -14.88 -21.07
CA ASN A 515 -19.39 -15.62 -20.09
C ASN A 515 -20.89 -15.39 -20.27
N LEU A 516 -21.31 -14.19 -20.67
CA LEU A 516 -22.71 -13.87 -20.90
C LEU A 516 -23.28 -14.66 -22.09
N VAL A 517 -22.52 -14.81 -23.18
CA VAL A 517 -22.91 -15.57 -24.37
C VAL A 517 -22.64 -17.09 -24.29
N SER A 518 -22.44 -17.67 -23.10
CA SER A 518 -22.18 -19.12 -22.94
C SER A 518 -22.83 -19.68 -21.68
N PRO A 519 -23.58 -20.79 -21.69
CA PRO A 519 -23.58 -21.82 -22.73
C PRO A 519 -24.52 -21.51 -23.90
N ARG A 520 -24.58 -22.41 -24.89
CA ARG A 520 -25.37 -22.34 -26.12
C ARG A 520 -26.77 -21.70 -25.96
N THR A 521 -27.57 -22.20 -25.01
CA THR A 521 -28.94 -21.71 -24.77
C THR A 521 -29.00 -20.23 -24.38
N HIS A 522 -27.94 -19.72 -23.76
CA HIS A 522 -27.84 -18.33 -23.34
C HIS A 522 -27.38 -17.44 -24.50
N ALA A 523 -26.54 -17.96 -25.41
CA ALA A 523 -26.10 -17.25 -26.61
C ALA A 523 -27.29 -16.79 -27.45
N ASP A 524 -28.26 -17.68 -27.68
CA ASP A 524 -29.46 -17.37 -28.46
C ASP A 524 -30.31 -16.27 -27.84
N ALA A 525 -30.59 -16.36 -26.54
CA ALA A 525 -31.34 -15.33 -25.83
C ALA A 525 -30.62 -13.96 -25.85
N MET A 526 -29.30 -13.98 -25.63
CA MET A 526 -28.44 -12.80 -25.63
C MET A 526 -28.42 -12.09 -26.98
N MET A 527 -28.24 -12.86 -28.06
CA MET A 527 -28.12 -12.29 -29.40
C MET A 527 -29.48 -11.85 -29.95
N ALA A 528 -30.58 -12.48 -29.55
CA ALA A 528 -31.92 -12.02 -29.90
C ALA A 528 -32.22 -10.61 -29.37
N GLU A 529 -31.74 -10.25 -28.18
CA GLU A 529 -32.00 -8.95 -27.56
C GLU A 529 -30.92 -7.90 -27.89
N HIS A 530 -29.65 -8.31 -27.97
CA HIS A 530 -28.51 -7.40 -28.04
C HIS A 530 -27.56 -7.64 -29.23
N GLY A 531 -27.92 -8.54 -30.15
CA GLY A 531 -27.04 -9.02 -31.23
C GLY A 531 -26.31 -7.94 -32.02
N PRO A 532 -26.99 -6.91 -32.56
CA PRO A 532 -26.33 -5.85 -33.32
C PRO A 532 -25.22 -5.12 -32.52
N HIS A 533 -25.47 -4.82 -31.25
CA HIS A 533 -24.51 -4.14 -30.38
C HIS A 533 -23.33 -5.04 -30.03
N VAL A 534 -23.59 -6.31 -29.71
CA VAL A 534 -22.53 -7.30 -29.43
C VAL A 534 -21.63 -7.50 -30.66
N MET A 535 -22.22 -7.63 -31.85
CA MET A 535 -21.44 -7.75 -33.10
C MET A 535 -20.62 -6.50 -33.39
N GLN A 536 -21.19 -5.30 -33.20
CA GLN A 536 -20.48 -4.03 -33.38
C GLN A 536 -19.24 -3.93 -32.48
N VAL A 537 -19.39 -4.30 -31.19
CA VAL A 537 -18.28 -4.36 -30.24
C VAL A 537 -17.17 -5.29 -30.72
N VAL A 538 -17.54 -6.50 -31.12
CA VAL A 538 -16.59 -7.52 -31.53
C VAL A 538 -15.81 -7.06 -32.76
N VAL A 539 -16.50 -6.51 -33.76
CA VAL A 539 -15.86 -5.94 -34.95
C VAL A 539 -14.88 -4.83 -34.57
N LEU A 540 -15.30 -3.89 -33.72
CA LEU A 540 -14.43 -2.79 -33.27
C LEU A 540 -13.13 -3.30 -32.65
N VAL A 541 -13.20 -4.35 -31.82
CA VAL A 541 -12.01 -4.94 -31.18
C VAL A 541 -11.14 -5.70 -32.19
N LEU A 542 -11.74 -6.41 -33.15
CA LEU A 542 -10.99 -7.13 -34.18
C LEU A 542 -10.28 -6.19 -35.16
N GLU A 543 -10.87 -5.04 -35.47
CA GLU A 543 -10.31 -4.03 -36.36
C GLU A 543 -9.31 -3.09 -35.66
N GLY A 544 -9.48 -2.90 -34.35
CA GLY A 544 -8.63 -2.03 -33.56
C GLY A 544 -7.16 -2.48 -33.49
N PRO A 545 -6.25 -1.56 -33.11
CA PRO A 545 -4.82 -1.83 -32.96
C PRO A 545 -4.53 -2.54 -31.62
N HIS A 546 -5.22 -3.64 -31.36
CA HIS A 546 -5.09 -4.43 -30.14
C HIS A 546 -4.14 -5.61 -30.31
N SER A 547 -3.58 -6.10 -29.21
CA SER A 547 -2.70 -7.26 -29.20
C SER A 547 -3.45 -8.54 -29.59
N PRO A 548 -2.75 -9.60 -30.04
CA PRO A 548 -3.36 -10.89 -30.35
C PRO A 548 -4.21 -11.45 -29.20
N GLU A 549 -3.79 -11.30 -27.94
CA GLU A 549 -4.50 -11.83 -26.77
C GLU A 549 -5.86 -11.15 -26.56
N VAL A 550 -5.97 -9.85 -26.88
CA VAL A 550 -7.23 -9.11 -26.80
C VAL A 550 -8.18 -9.55 -27.92
N LYS A 551 -7.64 -9.69 -29.15
CA LYS A 551 -8.40 -10.13 -30.33
C LYS A 551 -8.87 -11.57 -30.19
N GLU A 552 -8.07 -12.43 -29.57
CA GLU A 552 -8.43 -13.80 -29.21
C GLU A 552 -9.72 -13.83 -28.37
N GLN A 553 -9.86 -12.94 -27.37
CA GLN A 553 -11.09 -12.90 -26.58
C GLN A 553 -12.33 -12.55 -27.42
N ALA A 554 -12.19 -11.64 -28.38
CA ALA A 554 -13.27 -11.31 -29.33
C ALA A 554 -13.63 -12.50 -30.23
N LEU A 555 -12.64 -13.26 -30.71
CA LEU A 555 -12.85 -14.49 -31.47
C LEU A 555 -13.52 -15.59 -30.61
N CYS A 556 -13.15 -15.71 -29.32
CA CYS A 556 -13.84 -16.64 -28.41
C CYS A 556 -15.31 -16.26 -28.18
N ILE A 557 -15.64 -14.95 -28.16
CA ILE A 557 -17.04 -14.49 -28.10
C ILE A 557 -17.78 -14.92 -29.38
N LEU A 558 -17.18 -14.72 -30.57
CA LEU A 558 -17.75 -15.20 -31.83
C LEU A 558 -17.94 -16.71 -31.85
N ALA A 559 -16.98 -17.48 -31.33
CA ALA A 559 -17.11 -18.92 -31.28
C ALA A 559 -18.28 -19.39 -30.39
N ASN A 560 -18.51 -18.71 -29.26
CA ASN A 560 -19.68 -18.97 -28.41
C ASN A 560 -21.00 -18.59 -29.10
N ILE A 561 -21.02 -17.48 -29.84
CA ILE A 561 -22.17 -17.07 -30.66
C ILE A 561 -22.43 -18.07 -31.78
N ALA A 562 -21.36 -18.58 -32.42
CA ALA A 562 -21.42 -19.57 -33.50
C ALA A 562 -21.98 -20.93 -33.05
N ASP A 563 -21.84 -21.27 -31.76
CA ASP A 563 -22.44 -22.48 -31.19
C ASP A 563 -23.97 -22.33 -30.99
N GLY A 564 -24.48 -21.13 -30.72
CA GLY A 564 -25.92 -20.87 -30.53
C GLY A 564 -26.75 -21.12 -31.80
N GLU A 565 -27.94 -21.70 -31.68
CA GLU A 565 -28.76 -22.17 -32.81
C GLU A 565 -29.15 -21.06 -33.78
N LYS A 566 -29.61 -19.91 -33.25
CA LYS A 566 -29.99 -18.71 -34.01
C LYS A 566 -28.94 -17.61 -33.89
N ALA A 567 -28.17 -17.60 -32.80
CA ALA A 567 -27.11 -16.63 -32.57
C ALA A 567 -26.09 -16.58 -33.71
N LYS A 568 -25.78 -17.73 -34.32
CA LYS A 568 -24.86 -17.84 -35.46
C LYS A 568 -25.30 -17.07 -36.71
N ASP A 569 -26.59 -16.80 -36.87
CA ASP A 569 -27.11 -16.04 -38.02
C ASP A 569 -26.57 -14.60 -38.04
N HIS A 570 -26.28 -14.02 -36.86
CA HIS A 570 -25.62 -12.70 -36.76
C HIS A 570 -24.20 -12.70 -37.33
N ILE A 571 -23.51 -13.83 -37.27
CA ILE A 571 -22.18 -13.99 -37.88
C ILE A 571 -22.34 -14.25 -39.38
N MET A 572 -23.21 -15.19 -39.74
CA MET A 572 -23.40 -15.60 -41.15
C MET A 572 -23.96 -14.48 -42.03
N SER A 573 -24.69 -13.52 -41.47
CA SER A 573 -25.20 -12.33 -42.17
C SER A 573 -24.17 -11.19 -42.28
N ASN A 574 -23.04 -11.27 -41.57
CA ASN A 574 -22.01 -10.23 -41.56
C ASN A 574 -20.76 -10.67 -42.34
N GLU A 575 -20.66 -10.26 -43.61
CA GLU A 575 -19.53 -10.61 -44.47
C GLU A 575 -18.17 -10.11 -43.97
N ASP A 576 -18.13 -8.95 -43.32
CA ASP A 576 -16.87 -8.38 -42.85
C ASP A 576 -16.29 -9.20 -41.70
N VAL A 577 -17.15 -9.67 -40.79
CA VAL A 577 -16.77 -10.62 -39.73
C VAL A 577 -16.27 -11.94 -40.32
N LEU A 578 -16.97 -12.48 -41.32
CA LEU A 578 -16.55 -13.71 -42.00
C LEU A 578 -15.18 -13.56 -42.67
N LYS A 579 -14.94 -12.45 -43.39
CA LYS A 579 -13.64 -12.14 -44.00
C LYS A 579 -12.55 -12.05 -42.93
N LYS A 580 -12.82 -11.37 -41.81
CA LYS A 580 -11.86 -11.29 -40.68
C LYS A 580 -11.57 -12.65 -40.05
N LEU A 581 -12.56 -13.51 -39.88
CA LEU A 581 -12.34 -14.88 -39.40
C LEU A 581 -11.40 -15.64 -40.33
N ILE A 582 -11.61 -15.53 -41.64
CA ILE A 582 -10.76 -16.16 -42.66
C ILE A 582 -9.33 -15.60 -42.61
N ASP A 583 -9.17 -14.27 -42.54
CA ASP A 583 -7.86 -13.63 -42.41
C ASP A 583 -7.10 -14.16 -41.19
N TYR A 584 -7.79 -14.25 -40.03
CA TYR A 584 -7.17 -14.69 -38.78
C TYR A 584 -6.81 -16.18 -38.74
N MET A 585 -7.43 -17.03 -39.57
CA MET A 585 -7.00 -18.44 -39.71
C MET A 585 -5.57 -18.59 -40.26
N THR A 586 -5.08 -17.59 -41.00
CA THR A 586 -3.72 -17.59 -41.56
C THR A 586 -2.77 -16.62 -40.84
N HIS A 587 -3.24 -15.97 -39.77
CA HIS A 587 -2.45 -14.97 -39.06
C HIS A 587 -1.22 -15.61 -38.39
N PRO A 588 -0.06 -14.93 -38.32
CA PRO A 588 1.15 -15.49 -37.67
C PRO A 588 1.03 -15.84 -36.19
N ALA A 589 -0.06 -15.42 -35.52
CA ALA A 589 -0.26 -15.62 -34.08
C ALA A 589 -1.10 -16.89 -33.86
N PRO A 590 -0.57 -17.95 -33.22
CA PRO A 590 -1.28 -19.23 -33.09
C PRO A 590 -2.63 -19.12 -32.36
N CYS A 591 -2.74 -18.28 -31.34
CA CYS A 591 -3.99 -18.09 -30.60
C CYS A 591 -5.12 -17.55 -31.49
N LEU A 592 -4.81 -16.67 -32.44
CA LEU A 592 -5.79 -16.14 -33.40
C LEU A 592 -6.19 -17.20 -34.43
N GLN A 593 -5.24 -18.02 -34.89
CA GLN A 593 -5.53 -19.15 -35.78
C GLN A 593 -6.47 -20.13 -35.09
N GLU A 594 -6.14 -20.56 -33.87
CA GLU A 594 -6.91 -21.54 -33.12
C GLU A 594 -8.33 -21.03 -32.83
N ALA A 595 -8.46 -19.80 -32.33
CA ALA A 595 -9.76 -19.22 -32.02
C ALA A 595 -10.64 -19.02 -33.27
N SER A 596 -10.05 -18.65 -34.41
CA SER A 596 -10.78 -18.47 -35.67
C SER A 596 -11.23 -19.80 -36.25
N VAL A 597 -10.35 -20.82 -36.28
CA VAL A 597 -10.70 -22.17 -36.72
C VAL A 597 -11.78 -22.76 -35.81
N PHE A 598 -11.74 -22.50 -34.50
CA PHE A 598 -12.80 -22.92 -33.58
C PHE A 598 -14.14 -22.28 -33.89
N CYS A 599 -14.17 -20.98 -34.17
CA CYS A 599 -15.40 -20.30 -34.60
C CYS A 599 -15.95 -20.91 -35.90
N ILE A 600 -15.11 -21.15 -36.90
CA ILE A 600 -15.51 -21.79 -38.16
C ILE A 600 -16.03 -23.21 -37.94
N ASN A 601 -15.40 -23.98 -37.05
CA ASN A 601 -15.86 -25.32 -36.68
C ASN A 601 -17.30 -25.29 -36.17
N ASN A 602 -17.62 -24.37 -35.25
CA ASN A 602 -18.97 -24.21 -34.70
C ASN A 602 -19.99 -23.73 -35.74
N LEU A 603 -19.58 -22.86 -36.68
CA LEU A 603 -20.46 -22.41 -37.78
C LEU A 603 -20.80 -23.54 -38.76
N THR A 604 -19.86 -24.47 -38.96
CA THR A 604 -19.95 -25.54 -39.97
C THR A 604 -20.50 -26.85 -39.41
N GLN A 605 -20.82 -26.92 -38.12
CA GLN A 605 -21.24 -28.15 -37.47
C GLN A 605 -22.42 -28.84 -38.19
N ASN A 606 -22.25 -30.14 -38.43
CA ASN A 606 -23.26 -30.99 -39.09
C ASN A 606 -24.48 -31.24 -38.18
N GLY A 607 -25.62 -31.55 -38.80
CA GLY A 607 -26.83 -32.00 -38.10
C GLY A 607 -27.70 -30.88 -37.51
N GLU A 608 -27.39 -29.62 -37.83
CA GLU A 608 -28.15 -28.46 -37.38
C GLU A 608 -28.96 -27.81 -38.52
N PRO A 609 -30.08 -27.12 -38.21
CA PRO A 609 -30.81 -26.34 -39.20
C PRO A 609 -29.90 -25.37 -39.95
N GLY A 610 -29.98 -25.36 -41.28
CA GLY A 610 -29.19 -24.47 -42.15
C GLY A 610 -27.69 -24.81 -42.26
N ALA A 611 -27.22 -25.96 -41.75
CA ALA A 611 -25.79 -26.33 -41.80
C ALA A 611 -25.25 -26.37 -43.24
N GLU A 612 -25.97 -26.98 -44.18
CA GLU A 612 -25.55 -27.09 -45.58
C GLU A 612 -25.40 -25.71 -46.26
N GLU A 613 -26.34 -24.80 -46.02
CA GLU A 613 -26.26 -23.42 -46.54
C GLU A 613 -25.04 -22.68 -45.99
N ARG A 614 -24.76 -22.80 -44.68
CA ARG A 614 -23.58 -22.19 -44.05
C ARG A 614 -22.28 -22.77 -44.60
N GLN A 615 -22.21 -24.10 -44.73
CA GLN A 615 -21.05 -24.80 -45.28
C GLN A 615 -20.78 -24.38 -46.72
N ASN A 616 -21.82 -24.32 -47.57
CA ASN A 616 -21.70 -23.88 -48.95
C ASN A 616 -21.21 -22.43 -49.04
N LYS A 617 -21.79 -21.51 -48.26
CA LYS A 617 -21.34 -20.12 -48.21
C LYS A 617 -19.87 -19.99 -47.79
N LEU A 618 -19.45 -20.67 -46.72
CA LEU A 618 -18.06 -20.64 -46.26
C LEU A 618 -17.10 -21.30 -47.27
N LYS A 619 -17.55 -22.33 -47.98
CA LYS A 619 -16.80 -22.97 -49.06
C LYS A 619 -16.59 -22.00 -50.24
N GLU A 620 -17.63 -21.28 -50.65
CA GLU A 620 -17.56 -20.24 -51.69
C GLU A 620 -16.61 -19.09 -51.29
N MET A 621 -16.56 -18.76 -49.99
CA MET A 621 -15.61 -17.77 -49.44
C MET A 621 -14.17 -18.30 -49.31
N GLY A 622 -13.90 -19.56 -49.70
CA GLY A 622 -12.55 -20.13 -49.73
C GLY A 622 -12.08 -20.77 -48.43
N VAL A 623 -12.94 -20.91 -47.41
CA VAL A 623 -12.56 -21.48 -46.09
C VAL A 623 -11.96 -22.88 -46.22
N LYS A 624 -12.53 -23.75 -47.05
CA LYS A 624 -12.01 -25.12 -47.27
C LYS A 624 -10.56 -25.11 -47.77
N ASN A 625 -10.24 -24.21 -48.71
CA ASN A 625 -8.90 -24.09 -49.26
C ASN A 625 -7.91 -23.58 -48.20
N VAL A 626 -8.32 -22.61 -47.40
CA VAL A 626 -7.51 -22.09 -46.28
C VAL A 626 -7.22 -23.19 -45.27
N LEU A 627 -8.24 -23.96 -44.85
CA LEU A 627 -8.08 -25.09 -43.93
C LEU A 627 -7.08 -26.13 -44.46
N GLN A 628 -7.14 -26.46 -45.76
CA GLN A 628 -6.18 -27.36 -46.41
C GLN A 628 -4.76 -26.79 -46.41
N GLN A 629 -4.60 -25.48 -46.63
CA GLN A 629 -3.31 -24.79 -46.61
C GLN A 629 -2.66 -24.83 -45.21
N ILE A 630 -3.46 -24.66 -44.15
CA ILE A 630 -2.94 -24.60 -42.76
C ILE A 630 -2.86 -25.97 -42.09
N LEU A 631 -3.30 -27.05 -42.76
CA LEU A 631 -3.30 -28.42 -42.24
C LEU A 631 -1.90 -28.92 -41.86
N SER A 632 -0.84 -28.41 -42.52
CA SER A 632 0.55 -28.76 -42.25
C SER A 632 1.14 -28.08 -41.01
N THR A 633 0.31 -27.49 -40.15
CA THR A 633 0.76 -26.89 -38.89
C THR A 633 1.48 -27.90 -38.00
N ALA A 634 2.51 -27.45 -37.29
CA ALA A 634 3.24 -28.26 -36.32
C ALA A 634 2.50 -28.39 -34.97
N ASP A 635 1.43 -27.61 -34.76
CA ASP A 635 0.62 -27.67 -33.55
C ASP A 635 -0.41 -28.82 -33.64
N PRO A 636 -0.30 -29.86 -32.80
CA PRO A 636 -1.20 -31.01 -32.86
C PRO A 636 -2.65 -30.68 -32.48
N VAL A 637 -2.87 -29.69 -31.59
CA VAL A 637 -4.22 -29.28 -31.17
C VAL A 637 -4.92 -28.58 -32.33
N LEU A 638 -4.23 -27.64 -32.94
CA LEU A 638 -4.73 -26.92 -34.11
C LEU A 638 -4.95 -27.88 -35.30
N ALA A 639 -4.01 -28.79 -35.58
CA ALA A 639 -4.13 -29.77 -36.64
C ALA A 639 -5.36 -30.68 -36.47
N ASN A 640 -5.62 -31.15 -35.25
CA ASN A 640 -6.82 -31.95 -34.95
C ASN A 640 -8.11 -31.16 -35.17
N ARG A 641 -8.13 -29.88 -34.76
CA ARG A 641 -9.30 -29.01 -34.96
C ARG A 641 -9.53 -28.68 -36.44
N ILE A 642 -8.47 -28.47 -37.22
CA ILE A 642 -8.55 -28.27 -38.67
C ILE A 642 -9.15 -29.51 -39.34
N LYS A 643 -8.67 -30.72 -39.00
CA LYS A 643 -9.21 -31.98 -39.54
C LYS A 643 -10.70 -32.14 -39.24
N SER A 644 -11.09 -31.96 -37.97
CA SER A 644 -12.50 -32.01 -37.57
C SER A 644 -13.36 -30.98 -38.31
N THR A 645 -12.81 -29.81 -38.64
CA THR A 645 -13.52 -28.78 -39.39
C THR A 645 -13.63 -29.13 -40.88
N LEU A 646 -12.59 -29.75 -41.46
CA LEU A 646 -12.61 -30.24 -42.84
C LEU A 646 -13.66 -31.34 -43.05
N ASP A 647 -13.88 -32.20 -42.05
CA ASP A 647 -14.92 -33.25 -42.09
C ASP A 647 -16.35 -32.68 -42.23
N HIS A 648 -16.55 -31.39 -41.93
CA HIS A 648 -17.84 -30.71 -42.14
C HIS A 648 -18.06 -30.28 -43.60
N PHE A 649 -17.04 -30.32 -44.46
CA PHE A 649 -17.17 -29.92 -45.87
C PHE A 649 -17.16 -31.15 -46.78
N PRO A 650 -18.34 -31.66 -47.20
CA PRO A 650 -18.40 -32.83 -48.06
C PRO A 650 -17.55 -32.65 -49.32
N ASP A 651 -16.79 -33.69 -49.66
CA ASP A 651 -16.19 -33.87 -50.97
C ASP A 651 -17.34 -34.26 -51.91
N VAL A 652 -17.71 -33.34 -52.79
CA VAL A 652 -18.59 -33.68 -53.93
C VAL A 652 -17.76 -34.43 -54.95
#